data_AF-A0A8X7VA32-F1
#
_entry.id   AF-A0A8X7VA32-F1
#
_cell.length_a   1.000
_cell.length_b   1.000
_cell.length_c   1.000
_cell.angle_alpha   90.00
_cell.angle_beta   90.00
_cell.angle_gamma   90.00
#
_symmetry.space_group_name_H-M   'P 1'
#
loop_
_entity.id
_entity.type
_entity.pdbx_description
1 polymer ?
#
loop_
_entity_poly.entity_id
_entity_poly.type
_entity_poly.pdbx_seq_one_letter_code
_entity_poly.pdbx_strand_id
1 'polypeptide(L)'
;MCRRIDLRLVIMSATADAYQLSDYFFGCGILCVTGRNFPVEIIYSPSDAEGTSGVGRIAPHADVVKKAVEVHKTEKEGTILAFLTSQAEVEWACERFVAPSAVALPLHGKLSFEEQFRVFQNHPGKRKVIFATNIAEISLTIPGVKYVIDSGMVKESKYEPRTDMSILKLDNVLVELEGQNPKDEPEIRRVHLGVALLRILTLGVDNVAVFDFVDAPVPEAIAMAVKNLVQLGAVVEKNSVLELTQEGHCLVKLGLEPKLGKLNFGCFRHRMGKEGIVLASVMANASSIFCRVGSLDDKMKADCLKVQFCNPNGDLFTLLSVYKEWESLPPSYWVWNPTEGNNKHDKNLKKVILASLAENVAMYTGYDQLGYEVALTGQQVQLHPSCSLLAFGEKPNLVVFGELLSVVDQYLVCVTAFDFEALSMLDPPPPFDASHMDEWRLRVEKVAGCSSTLLKRFCGKSNHGLLSIVSRARSLCMDERISIQVDIYQNEILLYAASHDMGKVSALVSNALKCEQKWMRNECLEKYIYNGRGEVPMALFGSGAQIKHLEVDQRFLTVDRASEVPEKKIDGCICSILKFSGNKKDCDEKDKWGRITFLTPETAMKATKIQRFDFNGSVIKLFPSLATSGEMFKMPSFPSVTAMIHWPQRESTGRGVLKCSSGDVHSIFAGTFDIVIGTRYARFEIDQMYSDSILIANIDTGLLEADVLDALEFYTGRTDLEFFLLRRKVDLYSESAFERSNKVKASATRAVGKIPSSIILVE
;
A
#
# COMPACT_ATOMS: atom_id res chain seq x y z
N MET A 1 -57.91 -1.00 13.71
CA MET A 1 -58.78 0.19 13.84
C MET A 1 -59.99 0.01 14.78
N CYS A 2 -60.44 -1.22 15.06
CA CYS A 2 -61.64 -1.46 15.90
C CYS A 2 -61.57 -0.94 17.35
N ARG A 3 -60.38 -0.63 17.87
CA ARG A 3 -60.20 -0.07 19.23
C ARG A 3 -60.42 1.46 19.30
N ARG A 4 -60.38 2.18 18.17
CA ARG A 4 -60.51 3.65 18.08
C ARG A 4 -61.35 4.03 16.86
N ILE A 5 -62.67 3.88 16.99
CA ILE A 5 -63.64 4.16 15.90
C ILE A 5 -63.75 5.65 15.56
N ASP A 6 -63.27 6.52 16.45
CA ASP A 6 -63.18 7.97 16.28
C ASP A 6 -62.02 8.38 15.36
N LEU A 7 -61.00 7.52 15.20
CA LEU A 7 -59.83 7.80 14.40
C LEU A 7 -60.10 7.55 12.91
N ARG A 8 -59.86 8.58 12.10
CA ARG A 8 -59.85 8.48 10.62
C ARG A 8 -58.40 8.45 10.14
N LEU A 9 -58.08 7.54 9.22
CA LEU A 9 -56.77 7.42 8.59
C LEU A 9 -56.88 7.82 7.12
N VAL A 10 -56.01 8.72 6.67
CA VAL A 10 -55.85 9.08 5.27
C VAL A 10 -54.39 8.81 4.92
N ILE A 11 -54.15 7.98 3.90
CA ILE A 11 -52.82 7.63 3.42
C ILE A 11 -52.61 8.35 2.09
N MET A 12 -51.57 9.17 2.01
CA MET A 12 -51.20 9.90 0.80
C MET A 12 -49.84 9.40 0.34
N SER A 13 -49.72 9.04 -0.94
CA SER A 13 -48.46 8.63 -1.54
C SER A 13 -48.39 9.06 -3.00
N ALA A 14 -47.18 9.41 -3.45
CA ALA A 14 -46.90 9.72 -4.85
C ALA A 14 -46.41 8.49 -5.65
N THR A 15 -45.78 7.52 -4.97
CA THR A 15 -45.05 6.42 -5.60
C THR A 15 -45.49 5.03 -5.12
N ALA A 16 -46.25 4.93 -4.03
CA ALA A 16 -46.69 3.64 -3.50
C ALA A 16 -47.82 3.04 -4.34
N ASP A 17 -47.85 1.71 -4.41
CA ASP A 17 -48.93 0.95 -5.03
C ASP A 17 -50.23 1.13 -4.23
N ALA A 18 -51.14 1.93 -4.77
CA ALA A 18 -52.42 2.24 -4.15
C ALA A 18 -53.30 0.98 -3.96
N TYR A 19 -53.17 -0.03 -4.81
CA TYR A 19 -53.94 -1.27 -4.69
C TYR A 19 -53.38 -2.16 -3.57
N GLN A 20 -52.06 -2.32 -3.49
CA GLN A 20 -51.43 -3.03 -2.38
C GLN A 20 -51.83 -2.43 -1.02
N LEU A 21 -51.80 -1.08 -0.91
CA LEU A 21 -52.23 -0.39 0.30
C LEU A 21 -53.73 -0.54 0.55
N SER A 22 -54.57 -0.44 -0.48
CA SER A 22 -56.01 -0.68 -0.36
C SER A 22 -56.29 -2.06 0.21
N ASP A 23 -55.69 -3.11 -0.36
CA ASP A 23 -55.88 -4.49 0.08
C ASP A 23 -55.41 -4.69 1.52
N TYR A 24 -54.23 -4.17 1.86
CA TYR A 24 -53.69 -4.21 3.22
C TYR A 24 -54.60 -3.50 4.23
N PHE A 25 -55.18 -2.35 3.86
CA PHE A 25 -56.10 -1.57 4.70
C PHE A 25 -57.57 -1.94 4.45
N PHE A 26 -57.86 -3.24 4.28
CA PHE A 26 -59.21 -3.81 4.24
C PHE A 26 -60.09 -3.30 3.08
N GLY A 27 -59.49 -3.08 1.91
CA GLY A 27 -60.18 -2.59 0.71
C GLY A 27 -60.61 -1.13 0.79
N CYS A 28 -59.78 -0.27 1.40
CA CYS A 28 -60.12 1.15 1.56
C CYS A 28 -60.21 1.89 0.20
N GLY A 29 -61.08 2.90 0.11
CA GLY A 29 -61.26 3.66 -1.14
C GLY A 29 -59.99 4.41 -1.59
N ILE A 30 -59.72 4.36 -2.90
CA ILE A 30 -58.57 5.02 -3.54
C ILE A 30 -59.03 6.32 -4.21
N LEU A 31 -58.30 7.41 -3.95
CA LEU A 31 -58.50 8.71 -4.59
C LEU A 31 -57.21 9.12 -5.32
N CYS A 32 -57.29 9.27 -6.64
CA CYS A 32 -56.16 9.70 -7.46
C CYS A 32 -56.28 11.18 -7.82
N VAL A 33 -55.25 11.97 -7.52
CA VAL A 33 -55.14 13.37 -7.94
C VAL A 33 -54.22 13.43 -9.14
N THR A 34 -54.76 13.75 -10.32
CA THR A 34 -53.94 13.92 -11.53
C THR A 34 -53.01 15.12 -11.36
N GLY A 35 -51.71 14.87 -11.31
CA GLY A 35 -50.68 15.91 -11.24
C GLY A 35 -50.72 16.84 -12.45
N ARG A 36 -50.24 18.09 -12.27
CA ARG A 36 -50.03 19.04 -13.38
C ARG A 36 -48.64 18.83 -13.98
N ASN A 37 -48.41 17.65 -14.56
CA ASN A 37 -47.14 17.37 -15.24
C ASN A 37 -47.24 17.86 -16.68
N PHE A 38 -46.29 18.70 -17.09
CA PHE A 38 -46.09 18.99 -18.51
C PHE A 38 -45.43 17.76 -19.16
N PRO A 39 -45.76 17.42 -20.42
CA PRO A 39 -45.13 16.30 -21.10
C PRO A 39 -43.62 16.53 -21.20
N VAL A 40 -42.83 15.52 -20.82
CA VAL A 40 -41.37 15.52 -20.89
C VAL A 40 -40.96 14.55 -21.99
N GLU A 41 -40.13 15.01 -22.93
CA GLU A 41 -39.53 14.16 -23.96
C GLU A 41 -38.34 13.40 -23.38
N ILE A 42 -38.32 12.08 -23.54
CA ILE A 42 -37.25 11.20 -23.04
C ILE A 42 -36.34 10.84 -24.21
N ILE A 43 -35.05 11.16 -24.09
CA ILE A 43 -34.05 10.89 -25.12
C ILE A 43 -32.97 9.98 -24.53
N TYR A 44 -32.83 8.78 -25.09
CA TYR A 44 -31.78 7.83 -24.72
C TYR A 44 -30.51 8.10 -25.52
N SER A 45 -29.40 8.30 -24.82
CA SER A 45 -28.08 8.39 -25.47
C SER A 45 -27.38 7.04 -25.32
N PRO A 46 -27.00 6.38 -26.44
CA PRO A 46 -26.12 5.22 -26.34
C PRO A 46 -24.79 5.67 -25.72
N SER A 47 -24.28 4.90 -24.77
CA SER A 47 -22.91 5.09 -24.30
C SER A 47 -21.96 4.57 -25.39
N ASP A 48 -20.90 5.30 -25.71
CA ASP A 48 -19.84 4.88 -26.66
C ASP A 48 -19.10 3.59 -26.24
N ALA A 49 -19.58 2.89 -25.20
CA ALA A 49 -18.95 1.77 -24.50
C ALA A 49 -19.29 0.36 -25.05
N GLU A 50 -20.16 0.22 -26.06
CA GLU A 50 -20.55 -1.12 -26.55
C GLU A 50 -19.54 -1.81 -27.48
N GLY A 51 -18.37 -1.20 -27.75
CA GLY A 51 -17.44 -1.67 -28.78
C GLY A 51 -16.12 -2.34 -28.34
N THR A 52 -15.65 -2.18 -27.10
CA THR A 52 -14.27 -2.58 -26.75
C THR A 52 -14.16 -3.20 -25.35
N SER A 53 -14.03 -4.53 -25.33
CA SER A 53 -13.60 -5.28 -24.15
C SER A 53 -12.12 -4.98 -23.85
N GLY A 54 -11.85 -4.08 -22.90
CA GLY A 54 -10.50 -3.88 -22.35
C GLY A 54 -10.24 -2.50 -21.76
N VAL A 55 -10.06 -2.45 -20.43
CA VAL A 55 -9.29 -1.43 -19.66
C VAL A 55 -9.41 0.02 -20.15
N GLY A 56 -10.52 0.67 -19.77
CA GLY A 56 -10.72 2.09 -20.03
C GLY A 56 -12.19 2.48 -19.94
N ARG A 57 -12.88 2.16 -18.83
CA ARG A 57 -14.23 2.66 -18.58
C ARG A 57 -14.18 4.19 -18.57
N ILE A 58 -14.67 4.87 -19.61
CA ILE A 58 -14.98 6.30 -19.48
C ILE A 58 -16.09 6.37 -18.45
N ALA A 59 -15.84 7.07 -17.35
CA ALA A 59 -16.73 7.07 -16.22
C ALA A 59 -18.05 7.80 -16.56
N PRO A 60 -19.22 7.30 -16.09
CA PRO A 60 -20.54 7.84 -16.44
C PRO A 60 -20.67 9.36 -16.23
N HIS A 61 -19.97 9.91 -15.24
CA HIS A 61 -19.98 11.35 -14.94
C HIS A 61 -19.39 12.22 -16.06
N ALA A 62 -18.45 11.72 -16.86
CA ALA A 62 -17.87 12.49 -17.96
C ALA A 62 -18.90 12.72 -19.09
N ASP A 63 -19.75 11.73 -19.37
CA ASP A 63 -20.79 11.82 -20.39
C ASP A 63 -21.92 12.75 -19.96
N VAL A 64 -22.28 12.76 -18.68
CA VAL A 64 -23.21 13.74 -18.09
C VAL A 64 -22.73 15.17 -18.34
N VAL A 65 -21.44 15.46 -18.10
CA VAL A 65 -20.87 16.80 -18.36
C VAL A 65 -20.90 17.14 -19.85
N LYS A 66 -20.54 16.19 -20.74
CA LYS A 66 -20.65 16.40 -22.19
C LYS A 66 -22.08 16.74 -22.60
N LYS A 67 -23.07 16.02 -22.09
CA LYS A 67 -24.49 16.26 -22.40
C LYS A 67 -24.97 17.60 -21.85
N ALA A 68 -24.52 17.99 -20.66
CA ALA A 68 -24.81 19.31 -20.10
C ALA A 68 -24.25 20.43 -20.99
N VAL A 69 -23.06 20.25 -21.55
CA VAL A 69 -22.45 21.21 -22.49
C VAL A 69 -23.22 21.28 -23.81
N GLU A 70 -23.66 20.12 -24.33
CA GLU A 70 -24.50 20.06 -25.53
C GLU A 70 -25.81 20.82 -25.32
N VAL A 71 -26.57 20.46 -24.28
CA VAL A 71 -27.85 21.11 -23.92
C VAL A 71 -27.66 22.62 -23.70
N HIS A 72 -26.56 23.03 -23.05
CA HIS A 72 -26.27 24.46 -22.86
C HIS A 72 -26.14 25.22 -24.19
N LYS A 73 -25.56 24.59 -25.22
CA LYS A 73 -25.29 25.20 -26.53
C LYS A 73 -26.47 25.13 -27.49
N THR A 74 -27.22 24.04 -27.50
CA THR A 74 -28.25 23.78 -28.52
C THR A 74 -29.65 24.18 -28.07
N GLU A 75 -29.96 24.02 -26.78
CA GLU A 75 -31.32 24.18 -26.28
C GLU A 75 -31.66 25.61 -25.84
N LYS A 76 -32.95 25.92 -25.82
CA LYS A 76 -33.49 27.22 -25.34
C LYS A 76 -33.27 27.41 -23.84
N GLU A 77 -33.59 28.60 -23.31
CA GLU A 77 -33.52 28.89 -21.88
C GLU A 77 -34.27 27.86 -21.01
N GLY A 78 -33.70 27.62 -19.83
CA GLY A 78 -34.15 26.63 -18.84
C GLY A 78 -32.97 26.16 -17.99
N THR A 79 -33.24 25.83 -16.72
CA THR A 79 -32.24 25.26 -15.81
C THR A 79 -31.98 23.79 -16.19
N ILE A 80 -30.71 23.40 -16.18
CA ILE A 80 -30.27 22.01 -16.35
C ILE A 80 -30.08 21.41 -14.95
N LEU A 81 -30.70 20.26 -14.69
CA LEU A 81 -30.46 19.43 -13.51
C LEU A 81 -29.82 18.12 -13.96
N ALA A 82 -28.62 17.83 -13.47
CA ALA A 82 -27.84 16.66 -13.86
C ALA A 82 -27.56 15.78 -12.64
N PHE A 83 -27.94 14.50 -12.70
CA PHE A 83 -27.75 13.54 -11.61
C PHE A 83 -26.41 12.80 -11.73
N LEU A 84 -25.69 12.78 -10.61
CA LEU A 84 -24.39 12.11 -10.42
C LEU A 84 -24.40 11.33 -9.10
N THR A 85 -23.44 10.43 -8.92
CA THR A 85 -23.55 9.40 -7.87
C THR A 85 -22.87 9.79 -6.56
N SER A 86 -21.92 10.74 -6.61
CA SER A 86 -21.12 11.10 -5.45
C SER A 86 -20.72 12.57 -5.43
N GLN A 87 -20.37 13.05 -4.24
CA GLN A 87 -19.79 14.37 -4.04
C GLN A 87 -18.59 14.63 -4.96
N ALA A 88 -17.66 13.68 -5.06
CA ALA A 88 -16.45 13.85 -5.86
C ALA A 88 -16.79 14.05 -7.35
N GLU A 89 -17.79 13.33 -7.86
CA GLU A 89 -18.26 13.50 -9.23
C GLU A 89 -18.97 14.83 -9.44
N VAL A 90 -19.80 15.26 -8.48
CA VAL A 90 -20.51 16.55 -8.52
C VAL A 90 -19.52 17.71 -8.53
N GLU A 91 -18.55 17.72 -7.62
CA GLU A 91 -17.51 18.76 -7.56
C GLU A 91 -16.67 18.78 -8.84
N TRP A 92 -16.24 17.60 -9.31
CA TRP A 92 -15.49 17.46 -10.55
C TRP A 92 -16.26 17.97 -11.78
N ALA A 93 -17.56 17.68 -11.85
CA ALA A 93 -18.43 18.14 -12.93
C ALA A 93 -18.59 19.66 -12.91
N CYS A 94 -18.74 20.27 -11.74
CA CYS A 94 -18.76 21.72 -11.58
C CYS A 94 -17.44 22.37 -12.03
N GLU A 95 -16.29 21.80 -11.68
CA GLU A 95 -14.98 22.30 -12.10
C GLU A 95 -14.77 22.18 -13.61
N ARG A 96 -15.27 21.09 -14.21
CA ARG A 96 -15.07 20.80 -15.64
C ARG A 96 -16.05 21.56 -16.55
N PHE A 97 -17.24 21.89 -16.05
CA PHE A 97 -18.23 22.67 -16.78
C PHE A 97 -17.90 24.17 -16.71
N VAL A 98 -17.19 24.66 -17.73
CA VAL A 98 -16.81 26.08 -17.83
C VAL A 98 -17.50 26.73 -19.02
N ALA A 99 -18.44 27.63 -18.76
CA ALA A 99 -19.12 28.43 -19.79
C ALA A 99 -19.42 29.86 -19.27
N PRO A 100 -19.08 30.93 -20.02
CA PRO A 100 -19.28 32.32 -19.56
C PRO A 100 -20.74 32.68 -19.28
N SER A 101 -21.66 32.10 -20.07
CA SER A 101 -23.11 32.30 -20.01
C SER A 101 -23.83 31.32 -19.08
N ALA A 102 -23.12 30.64 -18.18
CA ALA A 102 -23.71 29.70 -17.25
C ALA A 102 -23.09 29.81 -15.85
N VAL A 103 -23.80 29.22 -14.86
CA VAL A 103 -23.30 29.01 -13.51
C VAL A 103 -23.51 27.54 -13.18
N ALA A 104 -22.40 26.82 -12.96
CA ALA A 104 -22.43 25.46 -12.42
C ALA A 104 -22.57 25.51 -10.90
N LEU A 105 -23.50 24.76 -10.34
CA LEU A 105 -23.78 24.71 -8.90
C LEU A 105 -23.80 23.25 -8.42
N PRO A 106 -23.04 22.90 -7.36
CA PRO A 106 -23.11 21.59 -6.76
C PRO A 106 -24.33 21.47 -5.83
N LEU A 107 -24.90 20.26 -5.73
CA LEU A 107 -25.95 19.95 -4.76
C LEU A 107 -25.78 18.52 -4.21
N HIS A 108 -25.16 18.41 -3.03
CA HIS A 108 -24.98 17.15 -2.31
C HIS A 108 -25.05 17.36 -0.80
N GLY A 109 -25.29 16.29 -0.03
CA GLY A 109 -25.59 16.37 1.41
C GLY A 109 -24.44 16.82 2.32
N LYS A 110 -23.25 17.14 1.79
CA LYS A 110 -22.10 17.66 2.57
C LYS A 110 -21.94 19.18 2.47
N LEU A 111 -22.71 19.83 1.61
CA LEU A 111 -22.72 21.30 1.48
C LEU A 111 -23.38 21.93 2.70
N SER A 112 -22.93 23.13 3.07
CA SER A 112 -23.60 23.95 4.08
C SER A 112 -25.01 24.31 3.63
N PHE A 113 -25.88 24.71 4.57
CA PHE A 113 -27.21 25.20 4.22
C PHE A 113 -27.14 26.38 3.24
N GLU A 114 -26.24 27.36 3.47
CA GLU A 114 -26.09 28.51 2.58
C GLU A 114 -25.65 28.10 1.17
N GLU A 115 -24.80 27.08 1.06
CA GLU A 115 -24.33 26.55 -0.22
C GLU A 115 -25.42 25.79 -0.97
N GLN A 116 -26.16 24.90 -0.28
CA GLN A 116 -27.32 24.22 -0.86
C GLN A 116 -28.37 25.24 -1.32
N PHE A 117 -28.58 26.32 -0.57
CA PHE A 117 -29.55 27.34 -0.90
C PHE A 117 -29.23 28.11 -2.19
N ARG A 118 -27.96 28.09 -2.66
CA ARG A 118 -27.56 28.77 -3.92
C ARG A 118 -28.32 28.24 -5.13
N VAL A 119 -28.74 26.97 -5.13
CA VAL A 119 -29.51 26.40 -6.26
C VAL A 119 -30.88 27.08 -6.43
N PHE A 120 -31.42 27.72 -5.40
CA PHE A 120 -32.67 28.47 -5.45
C PHE A 120 -32.50 29.93 -5.86
N GLN A 121 -31.27 30.44 -5.90
CA GLN A 121 -31.00 31.83 -6.25
C GLN A 121 -31.15 32.08 -7.76
N ASN A 122 -31.51 33.32 -8.13
CA ASN A 122 -31.59 33.73 -9.52
C ASN A 122 -30.22 34.21 -10.02
N HIS A 123 -29.86 33.80 -11.24
CA HIS A 123 -28.62 34.23 -11.91
C HIS A 123 -28.95 34.93 -13.24
N PRO A 124 -29.19 36.25 -13.23
CA PRO A 124 -29.60 36.98 -14.42
C PRO A 124 -28.58 36.84 -15.56
N GLY A 125 -29.06 36.60 -16.77
CA GLY A 125 -28.22 36.47 -17.97
C GLY A 125 -27.32 35.23 -18.02
N LYS A 126 -27.48 34.29 -17.08
CA LYS A 126 -26.74 33.03 -17.06
C LYS A 126 -27.66 31.83 -16.92
N ARG A 127 -27.39 30.76 -17.67
CA ARG A 127 -28.06 29.47 -17.47
C ARG A 127 -27.58 28.82 -16.18
N LYS A 128 -28.52 28.38 -15.35
CA LYS A 128 -28.20 27.58 -14.16
C LYS A 128 -28.01 26.11 -14.57
N VAL A 129 -26.90 25.52 -14.13
CA VAL A 129 -26.56 24.11 -14.36
C VAL A 129 -26.25 23.49 -13.00
N ILE A 130 -27.13 22.60 -12.53
CA ILE A 130 -27.05 22.01 -11.20
C ILE A 130 -26.57 20.57 -11.37
N PHE A 131 -25.44 20.24 -10.76
CA PHE A 131 -24.98 18.85 -10.64
C PHE A 131 -25.35 18.35 -9.24
N ALA A 132 -26.15 17.31 -9.16
CA ALA A 132 -26.77 16.86 -7.92
C ALA A 132 -26.62 15.36 -7.69
N THR A 133 -26.61 14.94 -6.42
CA THR A 133 -26.92 13.54 -6.06
C THR A 133 -28.44 13.32 -6.01
N ASN A 134 -28.89 12.13 -5.60
CA ASN A 134 -30.30 11.79 -5.36
C ASN A 134 -31.04 12.71 -4.36
N ILE A 135 -30.35 13.66 -3.71
CA ILE A 135 -30.98 14.70 -2.87
C ILE A 135 -32.03 15.51 -3.62
N ALA A 136 -31.91 15.67 -4.95
CA ALA A 136 -32.83 16.43 -5.78
C ALA A 136 -34.01 15.61 -6.34
N GLU A 137 -34.07 14.31 -6.08
CA GLU A 137 -35.02 13.40 -6.73
C GLU A 137 -36.43 13.47 -6.12
N ILE A 138 -36.55 13.36 -4.79
CA ILE A 138 -37.85 13.17 -4.13
C ILE A 138 -38.25 14.38 -3.26
N SER A 139 -37.28 15.09 -2.68
CA SER A 139 -37.55 15.98 -1.53
C SER A 139 -37.54 17.47 -1.85
N LEU A 140 -37.13 17.88 -3.05
CA LEU A 140 -36.90 19.30 -3.39
C LEU A 140 -37.38 19.63 -4.81
N THR A 141 -38.21 20.66 -4.95
CA THR A 141 -38.59 21.21 -6.26
C THR A 141 -37.77 22.48 -6.53
N ILE A 142 -36.87 22.41 -7.51
CA ILE A 142 -36.06 23.57 -7.92
C ILE A 142 -36.78 24.32 -9.05
N PRO A 143 -37.12 25.61 -8.87
CA PRO A 143 -37.87 26.34 -9.87
C PRO A 143 -37.05 26.56 -11.15
N GLY A 144 -37.72 26.40 -12.30
CA GLY A 144 -37.15 26.66 -13.62
C GLY A 144 -36.33 25.53 -14.22
N VAL A 145 -36.30 24.35 -13.60
CA VAL A 145 -35.77 23.11 -14.21
C VAL A 145 -36.58 22.78 -15.45
N LYS A 146 -35.89 22.60 -16.58
CA LYS A 146 -36.48 22.29 -17.88
C LYS A 146 -35.79 21.11 -18.57
N TYR A 147 -34.49 20.93 -18.32
CA TYR A 147 -33.71 19.82 -18.85
C TYR A 147 -33.18 18.99 -17.70
N VAL A 148 -33.38 17.68 -17.76
CA VAL A 148 -32.85 16.71 -16.80
C VAL A 148 -31.87 15.80 -17.53
N ILE A 149 -30.70 15.57 -16.94
CA ILE A 149 -29.70 14.64 -17.44
C ILE A 149 -29.49 13.61 -16.35
N ASP A 150 -29.90 12.38 -16.62
CA ASP A 150 -29.71 11.27 -15.70
C ASP A 150 -28.52 10.41 -16.15
N SER A 151 -27.65 10.07 -15.20
CA SER A 151 -26.53 9.15 -15.45
C SER A 151 -26.99 7.68 -15.50
N GLY A 152 -28.20 7.39 -15.04
CA GLY A 152 -28.73 6.03 -14.88
C GLY A 152 -28.07 5.26 -13.74
N MET A 153 -27.34 5.94 -12.85
CA MET A 153 -26.58 5.35 -11.75
C MET A 153 -26.93 6.06 -10.45
N VAL A 154 -27.15 5.30 -9.38
CA VAL A 154 -27.40 5.79 -8.03
C VAL A 154 -26.47 5.11 -7.06
N LYS A 155 -26.04 5.84 -6.03
CA LYS A 155 -25.29 5.28 -4.92
C LYS A 155 -26.19 5.17 -3.71
N GLU A 156 -26.60 3.95 -3.37
CA GLU A 156 -27.48 3.68 -2.24
C GLU A 156 -26.74 2.99 -1.10
N SER A 157 -27.14 3.33 0.12
CA SER A 157 -26.72 2.58 1.31
C SER A 157 -27.67 1.39 1.50
N LYS A 158 -27.11 0.18 1.57
CA LYS A 158 -27.86 -1.05 1.84
C LYS A 158 -27.27 -1.77 3.03
N TYR A 159 -28.12 -2.08 4.00
CA TYR A 159 -27.76 -2.91 5.15
C TYR A 159 -27.69 -4.39 4.74
N GLU A 160 -26.59 -5.06 5.09
CA GLU A 160 -26.41 -6.49 4.90
C GLU A 160 -26.43 -7.22 6.25
N PRO A 161 -27.50 -7.97 6.56
CA PRO A 161 -27.68 -8.60 7.87
C PRO A 161 -26.61 -9.60 8.28
N ARG A 162 -25.99 -10.28 7.31
CA ARG A 162 -24.99 -11.33 7.59
C ARG A 162 -23.71 -10.78 8.17
N THR A 163 -23.35 -9.57 7.76
CA THR A 163 -22.10 -8.91 8.09
C THR A 163 -22.30 -7.76 9.09
N ASP A 164 -23.57 -7.43 9.40
CA ASP A 164 -23.98 -6.24 10.17
C ASP A 164 -23.40 -4.94 9.60
N MET A 165 -23.24 -4.88 8.27
CA MET A 165 -22.59 -3.76 7.58
C MET A 165 -23.60 -2.94 6.78
N SER A 166 -23.41 -1.63 6.78
CA SER A 166 -24.03 -0.73 5.79
C SER A 166 -23.06 -0.56 4.63
N ILE A 167 -23.43 -1.06 3.45
CA ILE A 167 -22.61 -1.02 2.25
C ILE A 167 -23.14 0.09 1.35
N LEU A 168 -22.25 0.98 0.91
CA LEU A 168 -22.60 2.00 -0.09
C LEU A 168 -22.34 1.42 -1.48
N LYS A 169 -23.39 0.90 -2.11
CA LYS A 169 -23.31 0.24 -3.41
C LYS A 169 -23.68 1.21 -4.53
N LEU A 170 -22.97 1.10 -5.65
CA LEU A 170 -23.34 1.76 -6.90
C LEU A 170 -24.28 0.82 -7.67
N ASP A 171 -25.52 1.25 -7.86
CA ASP A 171 -26.57 0.50 -8.55
C ASP A 171 -27.08 1.28 -9.76
N ASN A 172 -27.62 0.56 -10.76
CA ASN A 172 -28.26 1.20 -11.90
C ASN A 172 -29.65 1.69 -11.48
N VAL A 173 -29.99 2.93 -11.83
CA VAL A 173 -31.38 3.37 -11.83
C VAL A 173 -32.06 2.61 -12.96
N LEU A 174 -32.91 1.64 -12.60
CA LEU A 174 -33.70 0.90 -13.59
C LEU A 174 -34.67 1.89 -14.24
N VAL A 175 -34.33 2.35 -15.45
CA VAL A 175 -35.29 3.06 -16.29
C VAL A 175 -36.42 2.09 -16.62
N GLU A 176 -37.65 2.54 -16.44
CA GLU A 176 -38.89 1.88 -16.88
C GLU A 176 -38.83 1.54 -18.38
N LEU A 177 -38.23 0.40 -18.72
CA LEU A 177 -38.44 -0.23 -20.01
C LEU A 177 -39.78 -0.95 -19.92
N GLU A 178 -40.73 -0.48 -20.72
CA GLU A 178 -42.12 -0.94 -20.85
C GLU A 178 -42.40 -2.35 -20.26
N GLY A 179 -43.04 -2.41 -19.08
CA GLY A 179 -43.73 -3.61 -18.59
C GLY A 179 -43.18 -4.31 -17.35
N GLN A 180 -42.07 -3.87 -16.75
CA GLN A 180 -41.67 -4.32 -15.41
C GLN A 180 -41.57 -3.13 -14.47
N ASN A 181 -42.46 -3.02 -13.48
CA ASN A 181 -42.29 -2.09 -12.37
C ASN A 181 -41.01 -2.47 -11.62
N PRO A 182 -39.94 -1.65 -11.64
CA PRO A 182 -38.87 -1.84 -10.67
C PRO A 182 -39.46 -1.44 -9.31
N LYS A 183 -39.85 -2.43 -8.51
CA LYS A 183 -40.22 -2.15 -7.12
C LYS A 183 -38.94 -1.72 -6.42
N ASP A 184 -38.80 -0.42 -6.16
CA ASP A 184 -37.83 0.08 -5.18
C ASP A 184 -38.02 -0.74 -3.90
N GLU A 185 -36.94 -1.39 -3.46
CA GLU A 185 -36.99 -2.22 -2.28
C GLU A 185 -37.39 -1.32 -1.09
N PRO A 186 -38.45 -1.67 -0.33
CA PRO A 186 -38.95 -0.79 0.73
C PRO A 186 -37.87 -0.55 1.78
N GLU A 187 -37.86 0.64 2.39
CA GLU A 187 -36.82 1.06 3.36
C GLU A 187 -36.61 0.02 4.47
N ILE A 188 -37.70 -0.59 4.96
CA ILE A 188 -37.67 -1.63 6.01
C ILE A 188 -36.83 -2.86 5.63
N ARG A 189 -36.54 -3.11 4.35
CA ARG A 189 -35.66 -4.19 3.88
C ARG A 189 -34.21 -3.75 3.67
N ARG A 190 -33.93 -2.44 3.70
CA ARG A 190 -32.63 -1.84 3.41
C ARG A 190 -31.92 -1.25 4.63
N VAL A 191 -32.60 -1.11 5.77
CA VAL A 191 -32.08 -0.45 6.98
C VAL A 191 -31.92 -1.39 8.17
N HIS A 192 -31.06 -1.03 9.12
CA HIS A 192 -30.92 -1.73 10.39
C HIS A 192 -32.19 -1.56 11.25
N LEU A 193 -32.72 -2.66 11.79
CA LEU A 193 -34.07 -2.70 12.35
C LEU A 193 -34.18 -2.39 13.86
N GLY A 194 -33.07 -2.13 14.56
CA GLY A 194 -33.04 -2.00 16.02
C GLY A 194 -34.08 -1.03 16.62
N VAL A 195 -34.23 0.18 16.04
CA VAL A 195 -35.23 1.17 16.52
C VAL A 195 -36.66 0.66 16.27
N ALA A 196 -36.91 0.08 15.09
CA ALA A 196 -38.22 -0.45 14.73
C ALA A 196 -38.63 -1.60 15.66
N LEU A 197 -37.72 -2.55 15.94
CA LEU A 197 -37.98 -3.65 16.85
C LEU A 197 -38.30 -3.17 18.27
N LEU A 198 -37.51 -2.26 18.83
CA LEU A 198 -37.79 -1.71 20.15
C LEU A 198 -39.18 -1.06 20.24
N ARG A 199 -39.60 -0.35 19.19
CA ARG A 199 -40.94 0.25 19.12
C ARG A 199 -42.03 -0.81 19.01
N ILE A 200 -41.85 -1.83 18.17
CA ILE A 200 -42.80 -2.96 18.02
C ILE A 200 -42.97 -3.71 19.34
N LEU A 201 -41.88 -4.04 20.03
CA LEU A 201 -41.91 -4.69 21.35
C LEU A 201 -42.66 -3.84 22.38
N THR A 202 -42.53 -2.50 22.32
CA THR A 202 -43.26 -1.59 23.22
C THR A 202 -44.76 -1.58 22.98
N LEU A 203 -45.22 -1.98 21.78
CA LEU A 203 -46.65 -2.16 21.47
C LEU A 203 -47.22 -3.46 22.06
N GLY A 204 -46.39 -4.29 22.71
CA GLY A 204 -46.80 -5.57 23.31
C GLY A 204 -46.81 -6.73 22.32
N VAL A 205 -46.10 -6.59 21.20
CA VAL A 205 -45.88 -7.68 20.23
C VAL A 205 -44.68 -8.47 20.72
N ASP A 206 -44.91 -9.69 21.18
CA ASP A 206 -43.91 -10.62 21.73
C ASP A 206 -43.11 -11.35 20.64
N ASN A 207 -43.73 -11.60 19.48
CA ASN A 207 -43.09 -12.20 18.33
C ASN A 207 -43.11 -11.26 17.11
N VAL A 208 -41.98 -10.60 16.87
CA VAL A 208 -41.81 -9.65 15.76
C VAL A 208 -41.94 -10.34 14.39
N ALA A 209 -41.59 -11.62 14.26
CA ALA A 209 -41.66 -12.33 12.99
C ALA A 209 -43.12 -12.55 12.50
N VAL A 210 -44.09 -12.45 13.40
CA VAL A 210 -45.53 -12.58 13.11
C VAL A 210 -46.22 -11.21 13.00
N PHE A 211 -45.45 -10.11 13.13
CA PHE A 211 -46.01 -8.77 12.96
C PHE A 211 -46.52 -8.57 11.53
N ASP A 212 -47.70 -8.00 11.40
CA ASP A 212 -48.36 -7.72 10.12
C ASP A 212 -47.68 -6.50 9.48
N PHE A 213 -46.75 -6.75 8.55
CA PHE A 213 -46.06 -5.72 7.79
C PHE A 213 -46.69 -5.59 6.40
N VAL A 214 -46.79 -4.36 5.87
CA VAL A 214 -47.13 -4.14 4.45
C VAL A 214 -46.11 -4.85 3.55
N ASP A 215 -44.83 -4.65 3.86
CA ASP A 215 -43.71 -5.39 3.29
C ASP A 215 -42.81 -5.88 4.43
N ALA A 216 -42.78 -7.20 4.65
CA ALA A 216 -42.00 -7.77 5.74
C ALA A 216 -40.48 -7.63 5.50
N PRO A 217 -39.68 -7.31 6.54
CA PRO A 217 -38.23 -7.40 6.47
C PRO A 217 -37.75 -8.85 6.26
N VAL A 218 -36.51 -8.99 5.81
CA VAL A 218 -35.86 -10.30 5.67
C VAL A 218 -35.69 -10.94 7.07
N PRO A 219 -36.03 -12.23 7.28
CA PRO A 219 -35.97 -12.86 8.60
C PRO A 219 -34.60 -12.76 9.28
N GLU A 220 -33.53 -12.87 8.49
CA GLU A 220 -32.15 -12.71 8.95
C GLU A 220 -31.88 -11.30 9.52
N ALA A 221 -32.50 -10.25 8.94
CA ALA A 221 -32.39 -8.89 9.45
C ALA A 221 -33.07 -8.73 10.82
N ILE A 222 -34.23 -9.39 11.00
CA ILE A 222 -34.93 -9.41 12.29
C ILE A 222 -34.06 -10.14 13.32
N ALA A 223 -33.54 -11.32 12.98
CA ALA A 223 -32.71 -12.12 13.88
C ALA A 223 -31.44 -11.37 14.30
N MET A 224 -30.75 -10.69 13.37
CA MET A 224 -29.58 -9.89 13.70
C MET A 224 -29.93 -8.70 14.60
N ALA A 225 -31.01 -7.97 14.30
CA ALA A 225 -31.44 -6.87 15.14
C ALA A 225 -31.83 -7.31 16.56
N VAL A 226 -32.48 -8.48 16.71
CA VAL A 226 -32.75 -9.08 18.03
C VAL A 226 -31.45 -9.39 18.77
N LYS A 227 -30.49 -10.05 18.11
CA LYS A 227 -29.18 -10.36 18.68
C LYS A 227 -28.48 -9.09 19.18
N ASN A 228 -28.43 -8.05 18.35
CA ASN A 228 -27.81 -6.77 18.69
C ASN A 228 -28.50 -6.10 19.89
N LEU A 229 -29.84 -6.15 19.98
CA LEU A 229 -30.59 -5.59 21.11
C LEU A 229 -30.39 -6.39 22.41
N VAL A 230 -30.24 -7.71 22.32
CA VAL A 230 -29.89 -8.57 23.45
C VAL A 230 -28.48 -8.26 23.94
N GLN A 231 -27.50 -8.13 23.03
CA GLN A 231 -26.13 -7.79 23.37
C GLN A 231 -25.99 -6.37 23.95
N LEU A 232 -26.87 -5.44 23.58
CA LEU A 232 -26.97 -4.13 24.21
C LEU A 232 -27.64 -4.16 25.59
N GLY A 233 -28.22 -5.30 26.01
CA GLY A 233 -29.01 -5.43 27.24
C GLY A 233 -30.36 -4.71 27.18
N ALA A 234 -30.83 -4.35 25.99
CA ALA A 234 -32.11 -3.66 25.79
C ALA A 234 -33.30 -4.64 25.83
N VAL A 235 -33.07 -5.89 25.42
CA VAL A 235 -34.06 -6.95 25.35
C VAL A 235 -33.49 -8.20 26.02
N VAL A 236 -34.35 -8.99 26.65
CA VAL A 236 -34.02 -10.33 27.16
C VAL A 236 -34.95 -11.33 26.49
N GLU A 237 -34.38 -12.43 26.02
CA GLU A 237 -35.16 -13.55 25.47
C GLU A 237 -35.41 -14.59 26.57
N LYS A 238 -36.68 -14.88 26.86
CA LYS A 238 -37.09 -15.94 27.80
C LYS A 238 -38.15 -16.81 27.13
N ASN A 239 -37.93 -18.12 27.05
CA ASN A 239 -38.87 -19.07 26.45
C ASN A 239 -39.34 -18.65 25.03
N SER A 240 -38.43 -18.12 24.22
CA SER A 240 -38.72 -17.57 22.87
C SER A 240 -39.66 -16.36 22.84
N VAL A 241 -39.84 -15.68 23.98
CA VAL A 241 -40.53 -14.41 24.11
C VAL A 241 -39.51 -13.31 24.37
N LEU A 242 -39.61 -12.22 23.61
CA LEU A 242 -38.76 -11.04 23.76
C LEU A 242 -39.39 -10.07 24.76
N GLU A 243 -38.70 -9.82 25.87
CA GLU A 243 -39.11 -8.85 26.90
C GLU A 243 -38.17 -7.64 26.90
N LEU A 244 -38.75 -6.43 26.95
CA LEU A 244 -37.97 -5.21 27.13
C LEU A 244 -37.40 -5.13 28.55
N THR A 245 -36.12 -4.79 28.67
CA THR A 245 -35.54 -4.46 29.98
C THR A 245 -35.94 -3.05 30.41
N GLN A 246 -35.64 -2.69 31.66
CA GLN A 246 -35.79 -1.30 32.11
C GLN A 246 -34.93 -0.34 31.26
N GLU A 247 -33.73 -0.78 30.84
CA GLU A 247 -32.91 -0.02 29.90
C GLU A 247 -33.57 0.07 28.51
N GLY A 248 -34.11 -1.03 28.00
CA GLY A 248 -34.85 -1.06 26.72
C GLY A 248 -36.01 -0.07 26.67
N HIS A 249 -36.82 0.00 27.73
CA HIS A 249 -37.89 0.99 27.84
C HIS A 249 -37.38 2.44 27.79
N CYS A 250 -36.23 2.70 28.40
CA CYS A 250 -35.61 4.02 28.38
C CYS A 250 -35.05 4.36 26.98
N LEU A 251 -34.45 3.39 26.27
CA LEU A 251 -33.98 3.56 24.89
C LEU A 251 -35.13 3.90 23.94
N VAL A 252 -36.27 3.22 24.07
CA VAL A 252 -37.49 3.54 23.29
C VAL A 252 -37.93 4.98 23.52
N LYS A 253 -37.93 5.43 24.77
CA LYS A 253 -38.33 6.80 25.13
C LYS A 253 -37.37 7.86 24.60
N LEU A 254 -36.07 7.57 24.53
CA LEU A 254 -35.10 8.48 23.90
C LEU A 254 -35.33 8.63 22.40
N GLY A 255 -35.81 7.58 21.72
CA GLY A 255 -36.09 7.61 20.29
C GLY A 255 -34.85 7.73 19.41
N LEU A 256 -33.66 7.44 19.95
CA LEU A 256 -32.38 7.38 19.24
C LEU A 256 -32.07 5.96 18.77
N GLU A 257 -31.03 5.81 17.95
CA GLU A 257 -30.46 4.49 17.66
C GLU A 257 -30.01 3.80 18.97
N PRO A 258 -30.25 2.48 19.16
CA PRO A 258 -30.01 1.80 20.43
C PRO A 258 -28.57 1.93 20.94
N LYS A 259 -27.57 1.84 20.04
CA LYS A 259 -26.14 1.99 20.36
C LYS A 259 -25.86 3.38 20.94
N LEU A 260 -26.35 4.45 20.30
CA LEU A 260 -26.22 5.83 20.77
C LEU A 260 -26.95 6.07 22.11
N GLY A 261 -28.13 5.47 22.29
CA GLY A 261 -28.85 5.54 23.55
C GLY A 261 -28.10 4.85 24.71
N LYS A 262 -27.52 3.67 24.46
CA LYS A 262 -26.71 2.92 25.43
C LYS A 262 -25.48 3.73 25.86
N LEU A 263 -24.80 4.34 24.89
CA LEU A 263 -23.67 5.26 25.11
C LEU A 263 -24.08 6.40 26.04
N ASN A 264 -25.20 7.07 25.73
CA ASN A 264 -25.68 8.20 26.50
C ASN A 264 -26.01 7.78 27.96
N PHE A 265 -26.79 6.70 28.14
CA PHE A 265 -27.12 6.18 29.47
C PHE A 265 -25.89 5.77 30.29
N GLY A 266 -24.91 5.11 29.67
CA GLY A 266 -23.65 4.75 30.33
C GLY A 266 -22.91 5.97 30.85
N CYS A 267 -22.82 7.03 30.04
CA CYS A 267 -22.19 8.28 30.42
C CYS A 267 -22.91 8.96 31.61
N PHE A 268 -24.25 8.96 31.63
CA PHE A 268 -25.02 9.47 32.77
C PHE A 268 -24.72 8.73 34.08
N ARG A 269 -24.56 7.40 34.05
CA ARG A 269 -24.18 6.61 35.23
C ARG A 269 -22.82 7.01 35.81
N HIS A 270 -21.91 7.47 34.96
CA HIS A 270 -20.59 7.94 35.35
C HIS A 270 -20.52 9.45 35.62
N ARG A 271 -21.67 10.15 35.68
CA ARG A 271 -21.78 11.62 35.84
C ARG A 271 -21.12 12.41 34.70
N MET A 272 -21.08 11.84 33.50
CA MET A 272 -20.52 12.45 32.28
C MET A 272 -21.63 12.67 31.24
N GLY A 273 -22.80 13.13 31.69
CA GLY A 273 -24.00 13.22 30.83
C GLY A 273 -23.81 14.15 29.63
N LYS A 274 -23.05 15.24 29.78
CA LYS A 274 -22.76 16.17 28.69
C LYS A 274 -21.88 15.50 27.62
N GLU A 275 -20.81 14.84 28.04
CA GLU A 275 -19.94 14.06 27.16
C GLU A 275 -20.74 12.98 26.43
N GLY A 276 -21.65 12.29 27.12
CA GLY A 276 -22.51 11.27 26.54
C GLY A 276 -23.43 11.79 25.43
N ILE A 277 -24.10 12.92 25.66
CA ILE A 277 -24.97 13.57 24.66
C ILE A 277 -24.15 14.02 23.46
N VAL A 278 -23.00 14.63 23.70
CA VAL A 278 -22.12 15.11 22.63
C VAL A 278 -21.56 13.94 21.83
N LEU A 279 -21.05 12.89 22.50
CA LEU A 279 -20.56 11.69 21.83
C LEU A 279 -21.63 11.03 20.97
N ALA A 280 -22.86 10.88 21.48
CA ALA A 280 -23.97 10.35 20.68
C ALA A 280 -24.26 11.22 19.44
N SER A 281 -24.17 12.54 19.59
CA SER A 281 -24.42 13.50 18.51
C SER A 281 -23.33 13.48 17.44
N VAL A 282 -22.05 13.46 17.86
CA VAL A 282 -20.92 13.44 16.92
C VAL A 282 -20.73 12.07 16.28
N MET A 283 -21.04 10.97 16.97
CA MET A 283 -20.99 9.62 16.39
C MET A 283 -22.03 9.46 15.27
N ALA A 284 -23.26 9.95 15.48
CA ALA A 284 -24.30 9.96 14.43
C ALA A 284 -23.92 10.78 13.19
N ASN A 285 -22.95 11.70 13.32
CA ASN A 285 -22.53 12.63 12.27
C ASN A 285 -21.01 12.56 11.99
N ALA A 286 -20.36 11.44 12.33
CA ALA A 286 -18.90 11.38 12.37
C ALA A 286 -18.26 11.72 11.01
N SER A 287 -18.93 11.32 9.92
CA SER A 287 -18.46 11.55 8.55
C SER A 287 -18.59 12.99 8.05
N SER A 288 -19.33 13.89 8.73
CA SER A 288 -19.59 15.27 8.26
C SER A 288 -18.82 16.36 9.02
N ILE A 289 -18.18 16.03 10.15
CA ILE A 289 -17.54 17.03 11.01
C ILE A 289 -16.27 17.60 10.36
N PHE A 290 -15.41 16.74 9.80
CA PHE A 290 -14.24 17.18 9.07
C PHE A 290 -14.57 17.38 7.59
N CYS A 291 -14.68 18.65 7.18
CA CYS A 291 -14.94 19.03 5.80
C CYS A 291 -13.65 18.95 4.97
N ARG A 292 -13.62 18.05 3.98
CA ARG A 292 -12.46 17.83 3.08
C ARG A 292 -12.88 18.02 1.62
N VAL A 293 -13.18 19.26 1.25
CA VAL A 293 -13.75 19.66 -0.04
C VAL A 293 -12.86 20.66 -0.77
N GLY A 294 -13.06 20.82 -2.08
CA GLY A 294 -12.33 21.80 -2.89
C GLY A 294 -11.02 21.27 -3.50
N SER A 295 -10.08 22.19 -3.75
CA SER A 295 -8.83 21.89 -4.46
C SER A 295 -7.92 20.96 -3.66
N LEU A 296 -6.89 20.37 -4.31
CA LEU A 296 -5.92 19.53 -3.61
C LEU A 296 -5.24 20.29 -2.45
N ASP A 297 -4.97 21.59 -2.64
CA ASP A 297 -4.38 22.46 -1.61
C ASP A 297 -5.35 22.67 -0.44
N ASP A 298 -6.64 22.89 -0.71
CA ASP A 298 -7.67 23.00 0.33
C ASP A 298 -7.82 21.70 1.12
N LYS A 299 -7.74 20.56 0.44
CA LYS A 299 -7.77 19.23 1.07
C LYS A 299 -6.55 19.02 1.98
N MET A 300 -5.34 19.40 1.53
CA MET A 300 -4.13 19.34 2.37
C MET A 300 -4.23 20.28 3.58
N LYS A 301 -4.78 21.49 3.41
CA LYS A 301 -5.04 22.41 4.52
C LYS A 301 -6.03 21.83 5.52
N ALA A 302 -7.13 21.23 5.05
CA ALA A 302 -8.12 20.56 5.91
C ALA A 302 -7.48 19.40 6.71
N ASP A 303 -6.63 18.61 6.06
CA ASP A 303 -5.89 17.52 6.70
C ASP A 303 -4.96 18.07 7.81
N CYS A 304 -4.23 19.16 7.55
CA CYS A 304 -3.40 19.84 8.57
C CYS A 304 -4.23 20.39 9.75
N LEU A 305 -5.38 21.01 9.47
CA LEU A 305 -6.27 21.56 10.51
C LEU A 305 -6.92 20.47 11.36
N LYS A 306 -7.05 19.25 10.84
CA LYS A 306 -7.56 18.11 11.62
C LYS A 306 -6.54 17.63 12.65
N VAL A 307 -5.24 17.64 12.32
CA VAL A 307 -4.17 17.07 13.16
C VAL A 307 -4.16 17.68 14.57
N GLN A 308 -4.44 18.98 14.72
CA GLN A 308 -4.46 19.65 16.02
C GLN A 308 -5.53 19.12 17.00
N PHE A 309 -6.57 18.45 16.48
CA PHE A 309 -7.64 17.86 17.27
C PHE A 309 -7.47 16.37 17.52
N CYS A 310 -6.57 15.71 16.78
CA CYS A 310 -6.36 14.28 16.89
C CYS A 310 -6.03 13.91 18.34
N ASN A 311 -6.70 12.87 18.83
CA ASN A 311 -6.50 12.33 20.16
C ASN A 311 -5.96 10.89 20.07
N PRO A 312 -4.97 10.51 20.90
CA PRO A 312 -4.37 9.16 20.89
C PRO A 312 -5.36 8.07 21.31
N ASN A 313 -6.45 8.42 21.99
CA ASN A 313 -7.51 7.47 22.32
C ASN A 313 -8.41 7.13 21.10
N GLY A 314 -8.33 7.89 20.00
CA GLY A 314 -9.02 7.60 18.74
C GLY A 314 -10.02 8.67 18.29
N ASP A 315 -10.85 8.30 17.32
CA ASP A 315 -11.71 9.20 16.57
C ASP A 315 -12.80 9.83 17.45
N LEU A 316 -13.47 9.09 18.33
CA LEU A 316 -14.52 9.65 19.18
C LEU A 316 -13.99 10.71 20.16
N PHE A 317 -12.78 10.52 20.68
CA PHE A 317 -12.11 11.52 21.52
C PHE A 317 -11.62 12.73 20.71
N THR A 318 -11.23 12.50 19.46
CA THR A 318 -10.91 13.56 18.50
C THR A 318 -12.15 14.43 18.24
N LEU A 319 -13.30 13.81 17.96
CA LEU A 319 -14.57 14.51 17.73
C LEU A 319 -15.07 15.24 18.98
N LEU A 320 -14.88 14.65 20.17
CA LEU A 320 -15.20 15.31 21.44
C LEU A 320 -14.34 16.57 21.66
N SER A 321 -13.06 16.51 21.31
CA SER A 321 -12.16 17.67 21.34
C SER A 321 -12.62 18.78 20.38
N VAL A 322 -13.02 18.41 19.16
CA VAL A 322 -13.57 19.36 18.17
C VAL A 322 -14.81 20.06 18.71
N TYR A 323 -15.76 19.29 19.25
CA TYR A 323 -17.00 19.88 19.79
C TYR A 323 -16.71 20.80 20.98
N LYS A 324 -15.81 20.40 21.88
CA LYS A 324 -15.43 21.20 23.05
C LYS A 324 -14.82 22.55 22.63
N GLU A 325 -13.96 22.56 21.62
CA GLU A 325 -13.39 23.79 21.06
C GLU A 325 -14.46 24.65 20.40
N TRP A 326 -15.35 24.04 19.59
CA TRP A 326 -16.44 24.75 18.91
C TRP A 326 -17.43 25.41 19.88
N GLU A 327 -17.77 24.72 20.97
CA GLU A 327 -18.72 25.22 21.96
C GLU A 327 -18.17 26.43 22.73
N SER A 328 -16.84 26.58 22.83
CA SER A 328 -16.15 27.72 23.47
C SER A 328 -16.58 28.03 24.91
N LEU A 329 -17.18 27.07 25.63
CA LEU A 329 -17.66 27.25 27.00
C LEU A 329 -16.55 27.10 28.06
N PRO A 330 -16.72 27.69 29.25
CA PRO A 330 -15.78 27.53 30.35
C PRO A 330 -15.54 26.05 30.72
N PRO A 331 -14.31 25.65 31.08
CA PRO A 331 -13.96 24.25 31.39
C PRO A 331 -14.80 23.62 32.50
N SER A 332 -15.41 24.41 33.40
CA SER A 332 -16.18 23.94 34.57
C SER A 332 -17.43 23.12 34.23
N TYR A 333 -17.88 23.12 32.99
CA TYR A 333 -19.03 22.33 32.52
C TYR A 333 -18.65 20.97 31.94
N TRP A 334 -17.37 20.77 31.64
CA TRP A 334 -16.84 19.53 31.11
C TRP A 334 -16.15 18.77 32.24
N VAL A 335 -16.60 17.54 32.47
CA VAL A 335 -15.95 16.65 33.44
C VAL A 335 -14.71 16.04 32.80
N TRP A 336 -14.78 15.76 31.49
CA TRP A 336 -13.64 15.28 30.73
C TRP A 336 -12.71 16.41 30.26
N ASN A 337 -11.41 16.22 30.49
CA ASN A 337 -10.36 17.14 30.07
C ASN A 337 -9.27 16.40 29.26
N PRO A 338 -9.04 16.75 27.98
CA PRO A 338 -8.02 16.11 27.15
C PRO A 338 -6.59 16.38 27.59
N THR A 339 -6.32 17.47 28.33
CA THR A 339 -4.95 17.82 28.76
C THR A 339 -4.52 17.11 30.05
N GLU A 340 -5.48 16.56 30.81
CA GLU A 340 -5.23 15.76 31.99
C GLU A 340 -5.14 14.28 31.58
N GLY A 341 -3.98 13.88 31.04
CA GLY A 341 -3.80 12.57 30.39
C GLY A 341 -4.23 11.34 31.22
N ASN A 342 -4.83 10.36 30.54
CA ASN A 342 -5.23 9.02 31.02
C ASN A 342 -5.89 9.01 32.42
N ASN A 343 -6.82 9.93 32.62
CA ASN A 343 -7.54 10.09 33.86
C ASN A 343 -8.68 9.07 34.00
N LYS A 344 -9.37 9.09 35.15
CA LYS A 344 -10.54 8.26 35.43
C LYS A 344 -11.66 8.41 34.37
N HIS A 345 -11.76 9.58 33.74
CA HIS A 345 -12.80 9.89 32.76
C HIS A 345 -12.52 9.25 31.40
N ASP A 346 -11.26 9.23 30.93
CA ASP A 346 -10.87 8.48 29.73
C ASP A 346 -11.27 7.01 29.86
N LYS A 347 -10.94 6.40 31.01
CA LYS A 347 -11.31 5.00 31.29
C LYS A 347 -12.82 4.80 31.30
N ASN A 348 -13.59 5.71 31.90
CA ASN A 348 -15.04 5.61 31.90
C ASN A 348 -15.64 5.79 30.50
N LEU A 349 -15.13 6.74 29.71
CA LEU A 349 -15.59 6.96 28.34
C LEU A 349 -15.30 5.75 27.47
N LYS A 350 -14.07 5.21 27.50
CA LYS A 350 -13.71 3.98 26.78
C LYS A 350 -14.62 2.81 27.15
N LYS A 351 -14.93 2.63 28.44
CA LYS A 351 -15.87 1.58 28.90
C LYS A 351 -17.27 1.78 28.34
N VAL A 352 -17.79 3.00 28.38
CA VAL A 352 -19.14 3.30 27.91
C VAL A 352 -19.25 3.16 26.39
N ILE A 353 -18.23 3.61 25.66
CA ILE A 353 -18.13 3.43 24.20
C ILE A 353 -18.11 1.93 23.88
N LEU A 354 -17.22 1.16 24.53
CA LEU A 354 -17.14 -0.28 24.34
C LEU A 354 -18.47 -0.99 24.65
N ALA A 355 -19.16 -0.62 25.73
CA ALA A 355 -20.46 -1.20 26.08
C ALA A 355 -21.57 -0.87 25.05
N SER A 356 -21.47 0.27 24.35
CA SER A 356 -22.41 0.64 23.28
C SER A 356 -22.12 -0.04 21.94
N LEU A 357 -20.89 -0.51 21.74
CA LEU A 357 -20.35 -1.03 20.48
C LEU A 357 -19.68 -2.39 20.70
N ALA A 358 -20.20 -3.19 21.63
CA ALA A 358 -19.59 -4.45 22.04
C ALA A 358 -19.48 -5.49 20.91
N GLU A 359 -20.27 -5.32 19.84
CA GLU A 359 -20.25 -6.16 18.63
C GLU A 359 -19.25 -5.67 17.59
N ASN A 360 -18.83 -4.41 17.68
CA ASN A 360 -17.97 -3.73 16.72
C ASN A 360 -16.53 -3.64 17.25
N VAL A 361 -15.97 -4.78 17.63
CA VAL A 361 -14.60 -4.89 18.16
C VAL A 361 -13.68 -5.50 17.12
N ALA A 362 -12.46 -4.98 17.02
CA ALA A 362 -11.40 -5.56 16.21
C ALA A 362 -10.07 -5.61 16.97
N MET A 363 -9.27 -6.64 16.71
CA MET A 363 -7.93 -6.82 17.29
C MET A 363 -6.86 -6.60 16.23
N TYR A 364 -5.80 -5.88 16.56
CA TYR A 364 -4.66 -5.73 15.66
C TYR A 364 -4.02 -7.11 15.40
N THR A 365 -3.90 -7.48 14.13
CA THR A 365 -3.41 -8.81 13.71
C THR A 365 -1.95 -9.07 14.09
N GLY A 366 -1.20 -8.02 14.43
CA GLY A 366 0.26 -8.06 14.61
C GLY A 366 1.04 -7.79 13.33
N TYR A 367 0.35 -7.64 12.19
CA TYR A 367 0.98 -7.38 10.90
C TYR A 367 0.26 -6.29 10.09
N ASP A 368 0.97 -5.21 9.82
CA ASP A 368 0.48 -4.00 9.15
C ASP A 368 -0.34 -4.27 7.88
N GLN A 369 0.10 -5.21 7.03
CA GLN A 369 -0.57 -5.48 5.76
C GLN A 369 -1.93 -6.15 5.92
N LEU A 370 -2.14 -6.89 7.02
CA LEU A 370 -3.43 -7.51 7.34
C LEU A 370 -4.30 -6.59 8.21
N GLY A 371 -3.70 -5.62 8.91
CA GLY A 371 -4.43 -4.63 9.68
C GLY A 371 -5.04 -5.23 10.94
N TYR A 372 -6.36 -5.14 11.07
CA TYR A 372 -7.14 -5.59 12.21
C TYR A 372 -8.08 -6.74 11.83
N GLU A 373 -8.29 -7.68 12.75
CA GLU A 373 -9.25 -8.76 12.63
C GLU A 373 -10.53 -8.41 13.40
N VAL A 374 -11.67 -8.35 12.71
CA VAL A 374 -12.99 -8.08 13.30
C VAL A 374 -13.43 -9.29 14.12
N ALA A 375 -13.72 -9.08 15.40
CA ALA A 375 -13.89 -10.15 16.37
C ALA A 375 -15.06 -11.10 16.07
N LEU A 376 -16.18 -10.58 15.55
CA LEU A 376 -17.36 -11.38 15.23
C LEU A 376 -17.27 -12.14 13.91
N THR A 377 -16.51 -11.62 12.95
CA THR A 377 -16.50 -12.14 11.57
C THR A 377 -15.18 -12.81 11.18
N GLY A 378 -14.11 -12.59 11.96
CA GLY A 378 -12.74 -13.02 11.61
C GLY A 378 -12.15 -12.26 10.42
N GLN A 379 -12.83 -11.20 9.95
CA GLN A 379 -12.43 -10.51 8.73
C GLN A 379 -11.26 -9.56 8.99
N GLN A 380 -10.29 -9.57 8.08
CA GLN A 380 -9.12 -8.68 8.11
C GLN A 380 -9.40 -7.37 7.38
N VAL A 381 -9.24 -6.26 8.08
CA VAL A 381 -9.69 -4.92 7.66
C VAL A 381 -8.66 -3.88 8.09
N GLN A 382 -8.40 -2.90 7.23
CA GLN A 382 -7.49 -1.79 7.53
C GLN A 382 -8.19 -0.65 8.27
N LEU A 383 -7.43 0.16 9.00
CA LEU A 383 -7.94 1.44 9.48
C LEU A 383 -8.20 2.36 8.29
N HIS A 384 -9.32 3.07 8.28
CA HIS A 384 -9.55 4.09 7.26
C HIS A 384 -8.44 5.16 7.33
N PRO A 385 -7.95 5.71 6.20
CA PRO A 385 -6.88 6.72 6.20
C PRO A 385 -7.21 7.99 7.00
N SER A 386 -8.49 8.24 7.30
CA SER A 386 -8.92 9.35 8.15
C SER A 386 -8.84 9.06 9.65
N CYS A 387 -8.48 7.85 10.09
CA CYS A 387 -8.44 7.48 11.50
C CYS A 387 -7.38 8.30 12.25
N SER A 388 -7.73 8.93 13.38
CA SER A 388 -6.83 9.78 14.16
C SER A 388 -5.64 9.03 14.73
N LEU A 389 -5.77 7.72 15.01
CA LEU A 389 -4.69 6.88 15.54
C LEU A 389 -3.48 6.83 14.60
N LEU A 390 -3.73 6.93 13.28
CA LEU A 390 -2.68 6.95 12.26
C LEU A 390 -1.78 8.18 12.39
N ALA A 391 -2.29 9.30 12.91
CA ALA A 391 -1.50 10.51 13.14
C ALA A 391 -0.41 10.32 14.20
N PHE A 392 -0.57 9.33 15.09
CA PHE A 392 0.39 9.01 16.15
C PHE A 392 1.29 7.81 15.82
N GLY A 393 1.04 7.12 14.70
CA GLY A 393 1.69 5.84 14.40
C GLY A 393 1.35 4.73 15.40
N GLU A 394 0.32 4.93 16.23
CA GLU A 394 -0.10 3.96 17.24
C GLU A 394 -1.00 2.90 16.62
N LYS A 395 -0.81 1.65 17.07
CA LYS A 395 -1.63 0.50 16.68
C LYS A 395 -2.08 -0.21 17.94
N PRO A 396 -3.14 0.29 18.59
CA PRO A 396 -3.69 -0.33 19.77
C PRO A 396 -4.03 -1.80 19.51
N ASN A 397 -3.77 -2.66 20.49
CA ASN A 397 -4.07 -4.08 20.35
C ASN A 397 -5.56 -4.31 20.08
N LEU A 398 -6.42 -3.55 20.75
CA LEU A 398 -7.86 -3.65 20.64
C LEU A 398 -8.46 -2.28 20.34
N VAL A 399 -9.39 -2.29 19.40
CA VAL A 399 -10.14 -1.11 18.99
C VAL A 399 -11.61 -1.44 18.85
N VAL A 400 -12.43 -0.45 19.13
CA VAL A 400 -13.86 -0.45 18.84
C VAL A 400 -14.10 0.50 17.68
N PHE A 401 -14.97 0.14 16.75
CA PHE A 401 -15.24 0.93 15.55
C PHE A 401 -16.73 1.25 15.45
N GLY A 402 -17.06 2.38 14.81
CA GLY A 402 -18.46 2.75 14.59
C GLY A 402 -19.07 1.92 13.46
N GLU A 403 -18.38 1.87 12.33
CA GLU A 403 -18.91 1.32 11.09
C GLU A 403 -17.81 0.63 10.27
N LEU A 404 -18.19 -0.38 9.49
CA LEU A 404 -17.37 -0.95 8.43
C LEU A 404 -17.75 -0.28 7.11
N LEU A 405 -16.80 0.46 6.53
CA LEU A 405 -16.99 1.11 5.25
C LEU A 405 -16.44 0.21 4.13
N SER A 406 -17.33 -0.30 3.29
CA SER A 406 -16.97 -1.05 2.08
C SER A 406 -17.11 -0.17 0.84
N VAL A 407 -15.99 0.13 0.17
CA VAL A 407 -15.97 0.87 -1.11
C VAL A 407 -15.29 0.03 -2.18
N VAL A 408 -13.95 0.12 -2.28
CA VAL A 408 -13.12 -0.78 -3.10
C VAL A 408 -12.48 -1.81 -2.17
N ASP A 409 -11.86 -1.30 -1.12
CA ASP A 409 -11.44 -2.07 0.05
C ASP A 409 -12.41 -1.82 1.20
N GLN A 410 -12.23 -2.60 2.26
CA GLN A 410 -12.97 -2.42 3.50
C GLN A 410 -12.12 -1.71 4.55
N TYR A 411 -12.75 -0.81 5.27
CA TYR A 411 -12.09 -0.01 6.30
C TYR A 411 -12.90 0.08 7.58
N LEU A 412 -12.19 0.06 8.71
CA LEU A 412 -12.74 0.44 10.01
C LEU A 412 -12.82 1.97 10.10
N VAL A 413 -13.99 2.50 10.43
CA VAL A 413 -14.26 3.94 10.56
C VAL A 413 -14.73 4.27 11.97
N CYS A 414 -14.39 5.48 12.45
CA CYS A 414 -14.72 5.98 13.79
C CYS A 414 -14.12 5.07 14.88
N VAL A 415 -12.81 4.89 14.82
CA VAL A 415 -12.08 3.89 15.60
C VAL A 415 -11.58 4.48 16.91
N THR A 416 -11.81 3.79 18.03
CA THR A 416 -11.41 4.19 19.38
C THR A 416 -10.65 3.06 20.06
N ALA A 417 -9.52 3.37 20.69
CA ALA A 417 -8.67 2.42 21.38
C ALA A 417 -9.22 2.08 22.76
N PHE A 418 -9.12 0.81 23.18
CA PHE A 418 -9.46 0.40 24.53
C PHE A 418 -8.54 -0.72 25.06
N ASP A 419 -8.52 -0.86 26.38
CA ASP A 419 -7.65 -1.82 27.08
C ASP A 419 -8.32 -3.20 27.19
N PHE A 420 -7.54 -4.28 27.13
CA PHE A 420 -8.06 -5.66 27.15
C PHE A 420 -8.93 -5.95 28.38
N GLU A 421 -8.59 -5.39 29.55
CA GLU A 421 -9.36 -5.57 30.79
C GLU A 421 -10.78 -4.99 30.68
N ALA A 422 -11.02 -4.06 29.76
CA ALA A 422 -12.34 -3.44 29.58
C ALA A 422 -13.42 -4.45 29.17
N LEU A 423 -13.05 -5.52 28.46
CA LEU A 423 -13.96 -6.57 28.00
C LEU A 423 -14.60 -7.33 29.17
N SER A 424 -13.86 -7.52 30.27
CA SER A 424 -14.34 -8.23 31.46
C SER A 424 -15.45 -7.51 32.22
N MET A 425 -15.63 -6.21 31.97
CA MET A 425 -16.64 -5.38 32.62
C MET A 425 -17.92 -5.25 31.80
N LEU A 426 -17.99 -5.87 30.62
CA LEU A 426 -19.18 -5.84 29.78
C LEU A 426 -20.28 -6.73 30.38
N ASP A 427 -21.48 -6.19 30.39
CA ASP A 427 -22.71 -6.90 30.75
C ASP A 427 -23.79 -6.55 29.73
N PRO A 428 -24.21 -7.50 28.88
CA PRO A 428 -23.74 -8.90 28.77
C PRO A 428 -22.27 -9.06 28.37
N PRO A 429 -21.62 -10.22 28.64
CA PRO A 429 -20.24 -10.48 28.23
C PRO A 429 -20.07 -10.37 26.70
N PRO A 430 -18.84 -10.14 26.20
CA PRO A 430 -18.60 -9.97 24.77
C PRO A 430 -19.00 -11.23 23.99
N PRO A 431 -19.53 -11.08 22.77
CA PRO A 431 -20.02 -12.20 21.95
C PRO A 431 -18.90 -12.97 21.23
N PHE A 432 -17.65 -12.80 21.65
CA PHE A 432 -16.44 -13.38 21.04
C PHE A 432 -15.38 -13.71 22.09
N ASP A 433 -14.45 -14.60 21.76
CA ASP A 433 -13.33 -14.97 22.63
C ASP A 433 -12.08 -14.14 22.30
N ALA A 434 -11.88 -13.06 23.06
CA ALA A 434 -10.72 -12.20 22.90
C ALA A 434 -9.39 -12.89 23.27
N SER A 435 -9.41 -13.91 24.13
CA SER A 435 -8.20 -14.64 24.53
C SER A 435 -7.70 -15.50 23.39
N HIS A 436 -8.61 -16.18 22.71
CA HIS A 436 -8.32 -16.90 21.48
C HIS A 436 -7.75 -15.96 20.41
N MET A 437 -8.34 -14.78 20.19
CA MET A 437 -7.80 -13.81 19.23
C MET A 437 -6.35 -13.40 19.55
N ASP A 438 -6.02 -13.16 20.83
CA ASP A 438 -4.65 -12.77 21.22
C ASP A 438 -3.64 -13.92 21.10
N GLU A 439 -4.07 -15.16 21.31
CA GLU A 439 -3.25 -16.36 21.12
C GLU A 439 -2.88 -16.56 19.63
N TRP A 440 -3.83 -16.30 18.73
CA TRP A 440 -3.67 -16.42 17.29
C TRP A 440 -3.09 -15.18 16.61
N ARG A 441 -2.87 -14.10 17.37
CA ARG A 441 -2.23 -12.87 16.90
C ARG A 441 -0.81 -13.14 16.43
N LEU A 442 -0.44 -12.57 15.27
CA LEU A 442 0.90 -12.70 14.74
C LEU A 442 1.90 -11.96 15.63
N ARG A 443 3.04 -12.60 15.88
CA ARG A 443 4.20 -12.01 16.52
C ARG A 443 5.27 -11.79 15.46
N VAL A 444 6.14 -10.81 15.71
CA VAL A 444 7.29 -10.53 14.87
C VAL A 444 8.55 -11.08 15.53
N GLU A 445 9.29 -11.95 14.82
CA GLU A 445 10.64 -12.36 15.18
C GLU A 445 11.63 -11.81 14.16
N LYS A 446 12.76 -11.30 14.64
CA LYS A 446 13.81 -10.74 13.81
C LYS A 446 14.96 -11.71 13.65
N VAL A 447 15.31 -12.04 12.42
CA VAL A 447 16.53 -12.78 12.09
C VAL A 447 17.58 -11.78 11.60
N ALA A 448 18.52 -11.44 12.49
CA ALA A 448 19.62 -10.52 12.21
C ALA A 448 20.89 -11.26 11.77
N GLY A 449 21.90 -10.50 11.32
CA GLY A 449 23.23 -11.04 10.99
C GLY A 449 23.35 -11.65 9.58
N CYS A 450 22.43 -11.32 8.67
CA CYS A 450 22.50 -11.73 7.28
C CYS A 450 23.26 -10.68 6.46
N SER A 451 24.16 -11.07 5.56
CA SER A 451 24.75 -10.10 4.62
C SER A 451 23.78 -9.77 3.49
N SER A 452 23.89 -8.59 2.88
CA SER A 452 23.05 -8.21 1.73
C SER A 452 23.17 -9.19 0.55
N THR A 453 24.35 -9.78 0.34
CA THR A 453 24.56 -10.85 -0.66
C THR A 453 23.80 -12.13 -0.31
N LEU A 454 23.81 -12.55 0.97
CA LEU A 454 23.05 -13.70 1.44
C LEU A 454 21.54 -13.46 1.27
N LEU A 455 21.05 -12.27 1.66
CA LEU A 455 19.65 -11.90 1.53
C LEU A 455 19.17 -11.89 0.08
N LYS A 456 19.98 -11.37 -0.86
CA LYS A 456 19.66 -11.41 -2.30
C LYS A 456 19.52 -12.85 -2.82
N ARG A 457 20.42 -13.76 -2.42
CA ARG A 457 20.34 -15.17 -2.79
C ARG A 457 19.14 -15.87 -2.16
N PHE A 458 18.87 -15.59 -0.88
CA PHE A 458 17.71 -16.08 -0.16
C PHE A 458 16.39 -15.65 -0.83
N CYS A 459 16.28 -14.38 -1.24
CA CYS A 459 15.10 -13.87 -1.96
C CYS A 459 14.96 -14.50 -3.34
N GLY A 460 16.09 -14.77 -4.01
CA GLY A 460 16.12 -15.27 -5.38
C GLY A 460 15.70 -14.21 -6.40
N LYS A 461 15.71 -14.57 -7.69
CA LYS A 461 15.29 -13.66 -8.77
C LYS A 461 13.81 -13.32 -8.64
N SER A 462 13.45 -12.04 -8.74
CA SER A 462 12.07 -11.55 -8.61
C SER A 462 11.35 -12.05 -7.34
N ASN A 463 12.09 -12.26 -6.24
CA ASN A 463 11.59 -12.79 -4.97
C ASN A 463 11.01 -14.22 -5.02
N HIS A 464 11.23 -15.00 -6.08
CA HIS A 464 10.70 -16.37 -6.18
C HIS A 464 11.18 -17.30 -5.05
N GLY A 465 12.42 -17.13 -4.58
CA GLY A 465 12.95 -17.90 -3.45
C GLY A 465 12.22 -17.57 -2.15
N LEU A 466 12.04 -16.28 -1.86
CA LEU A 466 11.26 -15.81 -0.71
C LEU A 466 9.81 -16.31 -0.77
N LEU A 467 9.14 -16.16 -1.92
CA LEU A 467 7.75 -16.60 -2.11
C LEU A 467 7.60 -18.11 -1.92
N SER A 468 8.57 -18.92 -2.39
CA SER A 468 8.58 -20.37 -2.18
C SER A 468 8.71 -20.73 -0.69
N ILE A 469 9.54 -20.00 0.05
CA ILE A 469 9.72 -20.22 1.50
C ILE A 469 8.46 -19.81 2.25
N VAL A 470 7.86 -18.66 1.91
CA VAL A 470 6.57 -18.20 2.49
C VAL A 470 5.48 -19.22 2.23
N SER A 471 5.30 -19.68 0.98
CA SER A 471 4.30 -20.71 0.63
C SER A 471 4.51 -22.01 1.41
N ARG A 472 5.75 -22.45 1.57
CA ARG A 472 6.08 -23.64 2.37
C ARG A 472 5.80 -23.42 3.86
N ALA A 473 6.07 -22.23 4.40
CA ALA A 473 5.76 -21.88 5.78
C ALA A 473 4.26 -21.91 6.05
N ARG A 474 3.46 -21.31 5.16
CA ARG A 474 1.98 -21.32 5.21
C ARG A 474 1.42 -22.73 5.17
N SER A 475 1.89 -23.56 4.23
CA SER A 475 1.46 -24.96 4.11
C SER A 475 1.90 -25.81 5.31
N LEU A 476 3.08 -25.57 5.88
CA LEU A 476 3.57 -26.32 7.05
C LEU A 476 2.75 -26.02 8.31
N CYS A 477 2.26 -24.79 8.45
CA CYS A 477 1.54 -24.33 9.63
C CYS A 477 0.02 -24.33 9.45
N MET A 478 -0.47 -24.49 8.21
CA MET A 478 -1.87 -24.33 7.83
C MET A 478 -2.41 -22.93 8.17
N ASP A 479 -1.55 -21.90 8.09
CA ASP A 479 -1.90 -20.49 8.35
C ASP A 479 -1.45 -19.61 7.17
N GLU A 480 -2.41 -19.12 6.38
CA GLU A 480 -2.17 -18.25 5.22
C GLU A 480 -1.69 -16.84 5.59
N ARG A 481 -1.82 -16.45 6.87
CA ARG A 481 -1.44 -15.13 7.37
C ARG A 481 0.07 -15.00 7.58
N ILE A 482 0.80 -16.12 7.60
CA ILE A 482 2.26 -16.13 7.77
C ILE A 482 2.91 -15.30 6.67
N SER A 483 3.81 -14.42 7.07
CA SER A 483 4.57 -13.54 6.17
C SER A 483 6.04 -13.52 6.56
N ILE A 484 6.91 -13.41 5.56
CA ILE A 484 8.35 -13.27 5.73
C ILE A 484 8.76 -12.07 4.89
N GLN A 485 9.24 -11.02 5.55
CA GLN A 485 9.73 -9.81 4.90
C GLN A 485 11.25 -9.71 5.03
N VAL A 486 11.91 -9.20 3.99
CA VAL A 486 13.35 -8.98 4.00
C VAL A 486 13.59 -7.48 3.96
N ASP A 487 14.20 -6.95 5.01
CA ASP A 487 14.66 -5.57 5.07
C ASP A 487 16.13 -5.52 4.63
N ILE A 488 16.34 -5.08 3.40
CA ILE A 488 17.67 -4.95 2.79
C ILE A 488 18.48 -3.82 3.45
N TYR A 489 17.82 -2.77 3.96
CA TYR A 489 18.49 -1.62 4.55
C TYR A 489 19.03 -1.96 5.93
N GLN A 490 18.25 -2.69 6.73
CA GLN A 490 18.66 -3.15 8.06
C GLN A 490 19.41 -4.49 8.03
N ASN A 491 19.45 -5.17 6.88
CA ASN A 491 20.00 -6.52 6.74
C ASN A 491 19.33 -7.55 7.68
N GLU A 492 18.02 -7.43 7.83
CA GLU A 492 17.19 -8.27 8.71
C GLU A 492 16.11 -9.00 7.91
N ILE A 493 15.67 -10.16 8.43
CA ILE A 493 14.46 -10.84 7.98
C ILE A 493 13.44 -10.78 9.11
N LEU A 494 12.24 -10.29 8.81
CA LEU A 494 11.12 -10.20 9.73
C LEU A 494 10.17 -11.36 9.48
N LEU A 495 9.95 -12.17 10.51
CA LEU A 495 9.05 -13.33 10.47
C LEU A 495 7.76 -12.94 11.19
N TYR A 496 6.62 -13.10 10.52
CA TYR A 496 5.30 -12.87 11.08
C TYR A 496 4.56 -14.20 11.18
N ALA A 497 4.35 -14.68 12.39
CA ALA A 497 3.66 -15.94 12.67
C ALA A 497 3.04 -15.93 14.08
N ALA A 498 2.00 -16.73 14.31
CA ALA A 498 1.48 -16.94 15.66
C ALA A 498 2.55 -17.60 16.56
N SER A 499 2.47 -17.37 17.87
CA SER A 499 3.49 -17.83 18.84
C SER A 499 3.76 -19.34 18.76
N HIS A 500 2.72 -20.15 18.50
CA HIS A 500 2.83 -21.61 18.41
C HIS A 500 3.47 -22.11 17.10
N ASP A 501 3.50 -21.29 16.05
CA ASP A 501 4.11 -21.63 14.75
C ASP A 501 5.47 -20.97 14.52
N MET A 502 5.81 -19.93 15.29
CA MET A 502 7.05 -19.17 15.12
C MET A 502 8.30 -20.07 15.10
N GLY A 503 8.37 -21.08 15.97
CA GLY A 503 9.49 -22.03 15.99
C GLY A 503 9.66 -22.81 14.68
N LYS A 504 8.54 -23.21 14.03
CA LYS A 504 8.57 -23.90 12.73
C LYS A 504 9.03 -22.97 11.62
N VAL A 505 8.51 -21.74 11.60
CA VAL A 505 8.85 -20.71 10.60
C VAL A 505 10.32 -20.29 10.72
N SER A 506 10.79 -20.00 11.94
CA SER A 506 12.18 -19.64 12.22
C SER A 506 13.15 -20.78 11.85
N ALA A 507 12.79 -22.05 12.11
CA ALA A 507 13.57 -23.20 11.68
C ALA A 507 13.63 -23.33 10.15
N LEU A 508 12.51 -23.12 9.44
CA LEU A 508 12.45 -23.14 7.98
C LEU A 508 13.38 -22.10 7.36
N VAL A 509 13.29 -20.85 7.83
CA VAL A 509 14.11 -19.73 7.35
C VAL A 509 15.58 -19.95 7.69
N SER A 510 15.89 -20.38 8.91
CA SER A 510 17.25 -20.70 9.34
C SER A 510 17.89 -21.80 8.49
N ASN A 511 17.12 -22.84 8.14
CA ASN A 511 17.61 -23.92 7.29
C ASN A 511 17.88 -23.43 5.86
N ALA A 512 16.98 -22.62 5.29
CA ALA A 512 17.17 -22.01 3.98
C ALA A 512 18.40 -21.09 3.94
N LEU A 513 18.60 -20.25 4.96
CA LEU A 513 19.79 -19.40 5.09
C LEU A 513 21.07 -20.22 5.22
N LYS A 514 21.07 -21.28 6.04
CA LYS A 514 22.22 -22.20 6.18
C LYS A 514 22.54 -22.88 4.85
N CYS A 515 21.54 -23.26 4.06
CA CYS A 515 21.73 -23.80 2.73
C CYS A 515 22.45 -22.77 1.84
N GLU A 516 21.94 -21.54 1.72
CA GLU A 516 22.58 -20.51 0.90
C GLU A 516 24.01 -20.17 1.39
N GLN A 517 24.23 -20.12 2.70
CA GLN A 517 25.57 -19.95 3.26
C GLN A 517 26.53 -21.09 2.88
N LYS A 518 26.05 -22.35 2.92
CA LYS A 518 26.84 -23.50 2.48
C LYS A 518 27.13 -23.43 0.97
N TRP A 519 26.15 -23.03 0.16
CA TRP A 519 26.35 -22.85 -1.27
C TRP A 519 27.38 -21.76 -1.57
N MET A 520 27.30 -20.60 -0.93
CA MET A 520 28.29 -19.53 -1.08
C MET A 520 29.70 -19.96 -0.66
N ARG A 521 29.84 -20.75 0.41
CA ARG A 521 31.15 -21.29 0.83
C ARG A 521 31.72 -22.30 -0.16
N ASN A 522 30.87 -22.96 -0.95
CA ASN A 522 31.24 -24.02 -1.88
C ASN A 522 31.21 -23.56 -3.35
N GLU A 523 30.94 -22.29 -3.61
CA GLU A 523 30.87 -21.71 -4.95
C GLU A 523 32.29 -21.51 -5.50
N CYS A 524 32.79 -22.51 -6.24
CA CYS A 524 34.04 -22.45 -6.99
C CYS A 524 33.75 -22.42 -8.49
N LEU A 525 32.98 -21.43 -8.95
CA LEU A 525 32.70 -21.26 -10.38
C LEU A 525 33.68 -20.26 -10.99
N GLU A 526 34.80 -20.77 -11.51
CA GLU A 526 35.54 -20.09 -12.58
C GLU A 526 34.80 -20.36 -13.89
N LYS A 527 34.08 -19.36 -14.41
CA LYS A 527 33.53 -19.41 -15.77
C LYS A 527 34.44 -18.57 -16.65
N TYR A 528 35.11 -19.21 -17.62
CA TYR A 528 35.72 -18.48 -18.73
C TYR A 528 34.63 -17.73 -19.49
N ILE A 529 34.69 -16.40 -19.49
CA ILE A 529 33.73 -15.56 -20.22
C ILE A 529 34.12 -15.47 -21.70
N TYR A 530 35.28 -16.03 -22.11
CA TYR A 530 35.78 -15.91 -23.48
C TYR A 530 36.79 -16.99 -23.89
N ASN A 531 36.61 -17.54 -25.10
CA ASN A 531 37.53 -18.51 -25.73
C ASN A 531 38.04 -18.02 -27.10
N GLY A 532 38.28 -16.71 -27.29
CA GLY A 532 38.76 -16.14 -28.55
C GLY A 532 40.17 -15.55 -28.44
N ARG A 533 41.07 -15.83 -29.40
CA ARG A 533 42.28 -15.03 -29.61
C ARG A 533 41.91 -13.78 -30.42
N GLY A 534 42.24 -12.58 -29.93
CA GLY A 534 42.42 -11.40 -30.81
C GLY A 534 41.57 -10.14 -30.58
N GLU A 535 40.50 -10.15 -29.77
CA GLU A 535 39.78 -8.92 -29.35
C GLU A 535 39.38 -9.07 -27.88
N VAL A 536 39.60 -8.03 -27.06
CA VAL A 536 39.43 -8.09 -25.59
C VAL A 536 37.94 -8.02 -25.24
N PRO A 537 37.37 -9.01 -24.53
CA PRO A 537 35.98 -8.96 -24.06
C PRO A 537 35.86 -8.07 -22.83
N MET A 538 34.82 -7.26 -22.80
CA MET A 538 34.33 -6.63 -21.57
C MET A 538 33.68 -7.67 -20.66
N ALA A 539 34.04 -7.66 -19.37
CA ALA A 539 33.33 -8.38 -18.32
C ALA A 539 32.62 -7.40 -17.38
N LEU A 540 31.34 -7.66 -17.10
CA LEU A 540 30.53 -6.93 -16.12
C LEU A 540 30.56 -7.72 -14.80
N PHE A 541 30.91 -7.07 -13.68
CA PHE A 541 30.96 -7.73 -12.37
C PHE A 541 29.76 -7.36 -11.49
N GLY A 542 29.12 -8.40 -10.95
CA GLY A 542 28.04 -8.34 -9.98
C GLY A 542 28.51 -8.41 -8.52
N SER A 543 27.55 -8.36 -7.60
CA SER A 543 27.65 -7.85 -6.22
C SER A 543 28.81 -8.37 -5.35
N GLY A 544 29.74 -7.44 -5.05
CA GLY A 544 30.82 -7.59 -4.07
C GLY A 544 31.97 -6.59 -4.25
N ALA A 545 32.14 -6.05 -5.47
CA ALA A 545 33.09 -4.98 -5.76
C ALA A 545 32.42 -3.61 -5.60
N GLN A 546 32.87 -2.80 -4.64
CA GLN A 546 32.35 -1.44 -4.44
C GLN A 546 32.95 -0.50 -5.48
N ILE A 547 32.13 -0.04 -6.44
CA ILE A 547 32.50 1.03 -7.37
C ILE A 547 32.52 2.34 -6.56
N LYS A 548 33.70 2.94 -6.37
CA LYS A 548 33.80 4.22 -5.65
C LYS A 548 33.45 5.44 -6.52
N HIS A 549 33.41 5.29 -7.85
CA HIS A 549 32.90 6.33 -8.76
C HIS A 549 32.65 5.76 -10.18
N LEU A 550 31.56 6.17 -10.83
CA LEU A 550 31.30 5.96 -12.25
C LEU A 550 30.77 7.29 -12.82
N GLU A 551 31.49 7.88 -13.77
CA GLU A 551 31.17 9.21 -14.29
C GLU A 551 30.36 9.07 -15.60
N VAL A 552 29.10 9.48 -15.55
CA VAL A 552 28.25 9.70 -16.73
C VAL A 552 27.61 11.08 -16.53
N ASP A 553 27.87 11.98 -17.47
CA ASP A 553 27.46 13.40 -17.55
C ASP A 553 28.34 14.45 -16.83
N GLN A 554 29.28 15.04 -17.60
CA GLN A 554 29.91 16.39 -17.51
C GLN A 554 29.96 17.15 -16.16
N ARG A 555 30.12 16.48 -15.01
CA ARG A 555 30.26 17.14 -13.70
C ARG A 555 31.67 16.95 -13.14
N PHE A 556 32.44 18.03 -13.08
CA PHE A 556 33.84 17.99 -12.65
C PHE A 556 34.00 17.96 -11.12
N LEU A 557 34.91 17.11 -10.64
CA LEU A 557 35.36 17.07 -9.24
C LEU A 557 36.63 17.91 -8.97
N THR A 558 37.27 18.42 -10.03
CA THR A 558 38.58 19.08 -9.97
C THR A 558 38.55 20.51 -10.49
N VAL A 559 39.29 21.37 -9.80
CA VAL A 559 39.40 22.82 -10.10
C VAL A 559 40.88 23.19 -10.14
N ASP A 560 41.28 23.98 -11.14
CA ASP A 560 42.66 24.43 -11.31
C ASP A 560 42.87 25.87 -10.79
N ARG A 561 44.06 26.09 -10.18
CA ARG A 561 44.72 27.35 -9.78
C ARG A 561 44.29 28.04 -8.46
N ALA A 562 45.06 27.78 -7.39
CA ALA A 562 45.15 28.63 -6.18
C ALA A 562 46.62 28.91 -5.85
N SER A 563 47.02 30.19 -5.73
CA SER A 563 48.33 30.58 -5.19
C SER A 563 48.27 30.43 -3.66
N GLU A 564 49.10 29.56 -3.07
CA GLU A 564 49.23 29.23 -1.63
C GLU A 564 47.99 29.47 -0.74
N VAL A 565 47.26 28.40 -0.42
CA VAL A 565 46.17 28.44 0.58
C VAL A 565 46.71 27.94 1.93
N PRO A 566 46.58 28.70 3.05
CA PRO A 566 46.83 28.15 4.38
C PRO A 566 45.72 27.16 4.77
N GLU A 567 46.09 26.00 5.31
CA GLU A 567 45.26 24.83 5.68
C GLU A 567 44.09 25.08 6.69
N LYS A 568 43.57 26.30 6.85
CA LYS A 568 42.64 26.63 7.94
C LYS A 568 41.31 27.27 7.57
N LYS A 569 40.85 27.25 6.31
CA LYS A 569 39.50 27.79 5.99
C LYS A 569 38.81 27.23 4.74
N ILE A 570 38.92 25.93 4.49
CA ILE A 570 38.02 25.21 3.57
C ILE A 570 37.51 23.99 4.33
N ASP A 571 36.19 23.93 4.50
CA ASP A 571 35.46 22.86 5.19
C ASP A 571 35.91 21.48 4.65
N GLY A 572 35.95 20.45 5.51
CA GLY A 572 36.64 19.16 5.35
C GLY A 572 36.24 18.24 4.17
N CYS A 573 36.07 18.80 2.97
CA CYS A 573 35.57 18.16 1.75
C CYS A 573 36.64 18.10 0.63
N ILE A 574 37.91 18.39 0.93
CA ILE A 574 39.02 18.24 -0.03
C ILE A 574 39.56 16.81 0.06
N CYS A 575 39.57 16.12 -1.08
CA CYS A 575 40.07 14.75 -1.18
C CYS A 575 41.58 14.70 -1.41
N SER A 576 42.12 15.62 -2.24
CA SER A 576 43.55 15.71 -2.52
C SER A 576 43.95 17.07 -3.10
N ILE A 577 45.20 17.46 -2.87
CA ILE A 577 45.84 18.65 -3.46
C ILE A 577 47.12 18.20 -4.16
N LEU A 578 47.24 18.50 -5.45
CA LEU A 578 48.41 18.18 -6.26
C LEU A 578 49.10 19.47 -6.69
N LYS A 579 50.36 19.67 -6.29
CA LYS A 579 51.17 20.84 -6.66
C LYS A 579 51.93 20.54 -7.95
N PHE A 580 51.79 21.40 -8.95
CA PHE A 580 52.57 21.26 -10.18
C PHE A 580 53.99 21.78 -9.91
N SER A 581 54.99 20.89 -9.95
CA SER A 581 56.39 21.27 -9.78
C SER A 581 56.93 21.80 -11.10
N GLY A 582 57.26 23.09 -11.15
CA GLY A 582 57.74 23.74 -12.38
C GLY A 582 59.11 23.19 -12.78
N ASN A 583 59.17 22.46 -13.89
CA ASN A 583 60.41 22.23 -14.62
C ASN A 583 60.21 22.38 -16.13
N LYS A 584 61.17 23.09 -16.73
CA LYS A 584 61.12 23.78 -18.01
C LYS A 584 60.97 22.86 -19.23
N LYS A 585 59.93 23.12 -20.04
CA LYS A 585 60.01 23.37 -21.50
C LYS A 585 58.60 23.74 -22.04
N ASP A 586 58.52 24.96 -22.60
CA ASP A 586 57.55 25.57 -23.54
C ASP A 586 56.16 24.90 -23.71
N CYS A 587 55.00 25.54 -23.59
CA CYS A 587 54.57 26.92 -23.76
C CYS A 587 53.34 27.23 -22.85
N ASP A 588 53.16 28.50 -22.50
CA ASP A 588 51.93 29.16 -22.00
C ASP A 588 51.22 28.74 -20.71
N GLU A 589 51.81 27.90 -19.86
CA GLU A 589 51.26 27.62 -18.52
C GLU A 589 52.12 28.15 -17.37
N LYS A 590 52.65 29.37 -17.48
CA LYS A 590 53.44 30.03 -16.41
C LYS A 590 52.67 30.35 -15.13
N ASP A 591 51.42 29.94 -15.07
CA ASP A 591 50.41 30.48 -14.19
C ASP A 591 49.67 29.40 -13.37
N LYS A 592 49.89 28.11 -13.63
CA LYS A 592 49.24 27.01 -12.88
C LYS A 592 50.13 26.49 -11.74
N TRP A 593 49.73 26.73 -10.48
CA TRP A 593 50.45 26.27 -9.28
C TRP A 593 50.06 24.85 -8.82
N GLY A 594 48.80 24.43 -9.02
CA GLY A 594 48.30 23.13 -8.56
C GLY A 594 46.83 22.88 -8.89
N ARG A 595 46.41 21.62 -8.72
CA ARG A 595 45.05 21.11 -8.90
C ARG A 595 44.47 20.65 -7.56
N ILE A 596 43.21 20.97 -7.32
CA ILE A 596 42.48 20.57 -6.10
C ILE A 596 41.30 19.68 -6.49
N THR A 597 41.17 18.54 -5.80
CA THR A 597 40.09 17.56 -5.99
C THR A 597 39.14 17.55 -4.80
N PHE A 598 37.84 17.68 -5.04
CA PHE A 598 36.80 17.68 -4.02
C PHE A 598 36.09 16.33 -3.91
N LEU A 599 35.46 16.07 -2.77
CA LEU A 599 34.71 14.84 -2.49
C LEU A 599 33.42 14.72 -3.31
N THR A 600 32.79 15.84 -3.69
CA THR A 600 31.55 15.84 -4.49
C THR A 600 31.56 16.90 -5.60
N PRO A 601 30.84 16.70 -6.71
CA PRO A 601 30.83 17.67 -7.81
C PRO A 601 30.18 19.00 -7.42
N GLU A 602 29.19 18.98 -6.51
CA GLU A 602 28.53 20.19 -6.02
C GLU A 602 29.47 21.07 -5.19
N THR A 603 30.42 20.47 -4.45
CA THR A 603 31.41 21.21 -3.65
C THR A 603 32.49 21.83 -4.54
N ALA A 604 32.94 21.14 -5.59
CA ALA A 604 33.81 21.71 -6.62
C ALA A 604 33.16 22.91 -7.32
N MET A 605 31.86 22.82 -7.66
CA MET A 605 31.12 23.90 -8.31
C MET A 605 30.94 25.13 -7.39
N LYS A 606 30.72 24.93 -6.09
CA LYS A 606 30.67 26.04 -5.11
C LYS A 606 32.03 26.74 -4.99
N ALA A 607 33.14 25.99 -4.98
CA ALA A 607 34.49 26.55 -4.91
C ALA A 607 34.80 27.48 -6.11
N THR A 608 34.33 27.15 -7.32
CA THR A 608 34.49 28.02 -8.50
C THR A 608 33.69 29.32 -8.48
N LYS A 609 32.66 29.44 -7.62
CA LYS A 609 31.82 30.64 -7.50
C LYS A 609 32.38 31.70 -6.55
N ILE A 610 33.40 31.36 -5.76
CA ILE A 610 34.08 32.31 -4.86
C ILE A 610 35.12 33.07 -5.68
N GLN A 611 34.75 34.26 -6.15
CA GLN A 611 35.65 35.13 -6.92
C GLN A 611 36.10 36.31 -6.07
N ARG A 612 37.42 36.42 -5.87
CA ARG A 612 38.18 37.54 -5.27
C ARG A 612 38.41 37.47 -3.75
N PHE A 613 39.60 37.03 -3.38
CA PHE A 613 40.28 37.42 -2.16
C PHE A 613 41.52 38.23 -2.55
N ASP A 614 41.78 39.34 -1.85
CA ASP A 614 43.00 40.13 -2.00
C ASP A 614 44.10 39.53 -1.11
N PHE A 615 45.23 39.16 -1.72
CA PHE A 615 46.37 38.64 -0.98
C PHE A 615 47.67 39.27 -1.52
N ASN A 616 48.39 40.00 -0.67
CA ASN A 616 49.60 40.75 -1.01
C ASN A 616 49.49 41.59 -2.31
N GLY A 617 48.34 42.24 -2.50
CA GLY A 617 48.09 43.14 -3.64
C GLY A 617 47.82 42.42 -4.98
N SER A 618 47.52 41.13 -4.98
CA SER A 618 47.13 40.37 -6.18
C SER A 618 45.86 39.55 -5.96
N VAL A 619 44.95 39.57 -6.96
CA VAL A 619 43.62 38.94 -6.92
C VAL A 619 43.67 37.51 -7.50
N ILE A 620 43.17 36.50 -6.76
CA ILE A 620 43.15 35.07 -7.19
C ILE A 620 41.78 34.67 -7.80
N LYS A 621 41.79 33.83 -8.86
CA LYS A 621 40.59 33.25 -9.53
C LYS A 621 40.75 31.73 -9.75
N LEU A 622 39.67 30.97 -9.50
CA LEU A 622 39.57 29.49 -9.65
C LEU A 622 38.72 29.09 -10.86
N PHE A 623 39.11 28.04 -11.61
CA PHE A 623 38.40 27.58 -12.81
C PHE A 623 38.21 26.06 -12.89
N PRO A 624 37.09 25.56 -13.45
CA PRO A 624 36.90 24.14 -13.73
C PRO A 624 37.98 23.61 -14.67
N SER A 625 38.58 22.45 -14.36
CA SER A 625 39.52 21.78 -15.26
C SER A 625 38.75 21.11 -16.42
N LEU A 626 38.58 21.81 -17.55
CA LEU A 626 38.05 21.25 -18.80
C LEU A 626 39.20 20.98 -19.78
N ALA A 627 39.29 19.76 -20.30
CA ALA A 627 40.28 19.40 -21.32
C ALA A 627 39.96 20.14 -22.64
N THR A 628 40.79 21.13 -22.98
CA THR A 628 40.66 21.92 -24.20
C THR A 628 41.27 21.22 -25.40
N SER A 629 40.47 20.88 -26.41
CA SER A 629 40.61 21.32 -27.81
C SER A 629 39.73 20.46 -28.74
N GLY A 630 39.02 21.14 -29.64
CA GLY A 630 37.95 20.58 -30.48
C GLY A 630 38.42 19.89 -31.75
N GLU A 631 37.41 19.49 -32.54
CA GLU A 631 37.40 18.65 -33.75
C GLU A 631 37.22 17.14 -33.53
N MET A 632 35.96 16.74 -33.30
CA MET A 632 35.40 15.40 -33.58
C MET A 632 36.36 14.20 -33.43
N PHE A 633 36.80 13.94 -32.20
CA PHE A 633 37.74 12.85 -31.92
C PHE A 633 37.03 11.55 -31.53
N LYS A 634 37.36 10.49 -32.30
CA LYS A 634 37.43 9.10 -31.81
C LYS A 634 37.88 9.11 -30.35
N MET A 635 37.15 8.41 -29.47
CA MET A 635 37.63 8.16 -28.11
C MET A 635 39.10 7.73 -28.18
N PRO A 636 40.00 8.34 -27.41
CA PRO A 636 41.32 7.75 -27.22
C PRO A 636 41.06 6.35 -26.65
N SER A 637 41.51 5.32 -27.37
CA SER A 637 41.63 4.00 -26.79
C SER A 637 42.50 4.15 -25.55
N PHE A 638 41.90 4.06 -24.36
CA PHE A 638 42.70 3.86 -23.16
C PHE A 638 43.56 2.61 -23.41
N PRO A 639 44.87 2.63 -23.08
CA PRO A 639 45.60 1.38 -22.98
C PRO A 639 44.80 0.48 -22.03
N SER A 640 44.53 -0.75 -22.44
CA SER A 640 43.82 -1.72 -21.62
C SER A 640 44.42 -1.72 -20.21
N VAL A 641 43.64 -1.37 -19.19
CA VAL A 641 44.04 -1.57 -17.81
C VAL A 641 43.79 -3.04 -17.49
N THR A 642 44.85 -3.83 -17.47
CA THR A 642 44.78 -5.24 -17.07
C THR A 642 44.68 -5.30 -15.55
N ALA A 643 43.50 -5.59 -15.01
CA ALA A 643 43.34 -5.92 -13.60
C ALA A 643 43.35 -7.45 -13.46
N MET A 644 44.43 -8.00 -12.90
CA MET A 644 44.51 -9.42 -12.55
C MET A 644 43.81 -9.62 -11.20
N ILE A 645 42.58 -10.13 -11.21
CA ILE A 645 41.80 -10.42 -9.99
C ILE A 645 41.89 -11.92 -9.74
N HIS A 646 42.61 -12.32 -8.68
CA HIS A 646 42.73 -13.72 -8.29
C HIS A 646 41.92 -13.99 -7.02
N TRP A 647 41.04 -15.00 -7.06
CA TRP A 647 40.48 -15.61 -5.87
C TRP A 647 40.71 -17.13 -5.87
N PRO A 648 41.87 -17.61 -5.40
CA PRO A 648 42.02 -19.02 -5.10
C PRO A 648 41.89 -19.20 -3.58
N GLN A 649 40.70 -19.57 -3.09
CA GLN A 649 40.60 -20.03 -1.69
C GLN A 649 41.13 -21.47 -1.48
N ARG A 650 41.84 -22.04 -2.47
CA ARG A 650 42.50 -23.34 -2.34
C ARG A 650 43.91 -23.28 -2.89
N GLU A 651 44.88 -23.53 -2.01
CA GLU A 651 46.28 -23.73 -2.36
C GLU A 651 46.41 -24.84 -3.41
N SER A 652 47.26 -24.59 -4.40
CA SER A 652 47.73 -25.63 -5.31
C SER A 652 48.32 -26.80 -4.51
N THR A 653 48.06 -28.03 -4.95
CA THR A 653 48.72 -29.20 -4.37
C THR A 653 50.15 -29.39 -4.89
N GLY A 654 50.65 -28.47 -5.73
CA GLY A 654 51.92 -28.60 -6.44
C GLY A 654 51.89 -29.70 -7.52
N ARG A 655 50.68 -30.08 -7.96
CA ARG A 655 50.42 -31.09 -8.98
C ARG A 655 49.38 -30.58 -9.97
N GLY A 656 49.46 -31.02 -11.22
CA GLY A 656 48.49 -30.74 -12.26
C GLY A 656 48.46 -31.84 -13.31
N VAL A 657 47.48 -31.78 -14.19
CA VAL A 657 47.28 -32.73 -15.29
C VAL A 657 47.38 -31.97 -16.60
N LEU A 658 48.30 -32.38 -17.45
CA LEU A 658 48.41 -31.94 -18.83
C LEU A 658 47.65 -32.94 -19.71
N LYS A 659 46.68 -32.47 -20.48
CA LYS A 659 45.99 -33.23 -21.51
C LYS A 659 46.61 -32.98 -22.88
N CYS A 660 46.78 -34.06 -23.62
CA CYS A 660 47.37 -34.07 -24.95
C CYS A 660 46.51 -34.93 -25.89
N SER A 661 46.59 -34.69 -27.19
CA SER A 661 45.94 -35.56 -28.19
C SER A 661 46.47 -37.00 -28.10
N SER A 662 45.60 -38.00 -28.22
CA SER A 662 45.95 -39.43 -28.07
C SER A 662 47.06 -39.85 -29.05
N GLY A 663 48.19 -40.34 -28.53
CA GLY A 663 49.36 -40.76 -29.33
C GLY A 663 50.59 -39.86 -29.17
N ASP A 664 50.44 -38.67 -28.60
CA ASP A 664 51.50 -37.64 -28.52
C ASP A 664 52.27 -37.63 -27.19
N VAL A 665 51.84 -38.42 -26.21
CA VAL A 665 52.44 -38.50 -24.87
C VAL A 665 53.92 -38.89 -24.94
N HIS A 666 54.26 -39.86 -25.79
CA HIS A 666 55.65 -40.31 -25.97
C HIS A 666 56.53 -39.29 -26.71
N SER A 667 55.97 -38.50 -27.63
CA SER A 667 56.71 -37.42 -28.31
C SER A 667 57.01 -36.23 -27.40
N ILE A 668 56.13 -35.94 -26.44
CA ILE A 668 56.38 -34.90 -25.43
C ILE A 668 57.47 -35.36 -24.45
N PHE A 669 57.52 -36.66 -24.13
CA PHE A 669 58.50 -37.22 -23.20
C PHE A 669 59.90 -37.41 -23.79
N ALA A 670 60.04 -37.54 -25.11
CA ALA A 670 61.30 -37.90 -25.78
C ALA A 670 62.39 -36.81 -25.78
N GLY A 671 62.14 -35.64 -25.15
CA GLY A 671 63.10 -34.52 -25.09
C GLY A 671 63.10 -33.73 -23.78
N THR A 672 62.45 -34.23 -22.72
CA THR A 672 62.14 -33.41 -21.52
C THR A 672 62.61 -34.09 -20.24
N PHE A 673 63.92 -34.04 -19.95
CA PHE A 673 64.43 -34.52 -18.66
C PHE A 673 64.80 -33.42 -17.66
N ASP A 674 64.70 -32.13 -18.03
CA ASP A 674 65.02 -31.00 -17.14
C ASP A 674 64.17 -29.74 -17.43
N ILE A 675 62.84 -29.84 -17.46
CA ILE A 675 61.98 -28.65 -17.59
C ILE A 675 61.85 -27.96 -16.23
N VAL A 676 62.27 -26.69 -16.18
CA VAL A 676 62.05 -25.81 -15.03
C VAL A 676 60.74 -25.05 -15.25
N ILE A 677 59.78 -25.23 -14.34
CA ILE A 677 58.52 -24.49 -14.32
C ILE A 677 58.53 -23.57 -13.09
N GLY A 678 58.55 -22.27 -13.32
CA GLY A 678 58.83 -21.27 -12.29
C GLY A 678 60.25 -21.42 -11.73
N THR A 679 60.37 -21.89 -10.49
CA THR A 679 61.67 -22.03 -9.78
C THR A 679 62.09 -23.48 -9.53
N ARG A 680 61.30 -24.47 -9.98
CA ARG A 680 61.50 -25.89 -9.67
C ARG A 680 61.53 -26.75 -10.93
N TYR A 681 62.27 -27.85 -10.86
CA TYR A 681 62.21 -28.90 -11.87
C TYR A 681 60.90 -29.66 -11.75
N ALA A 682 60.09 -29.60 -12.81
CA ALA A 682 58.82 -30.29 -12.90
C ALA A 682 59.06 -31.79 -13.16
N ARG A 683 58.31 -32.64 -12.47
CA ARG A 683 58.35 -34.09 -12.65
C ARG A 683 57.14 -34.54 -13.46
N PHE A 684 57.39 -35.26 -14.56
CA PHE A 684 56.36 -35.74 -15.45
C PHE A 684 56.17 -37.24 -15.24
N GLU A 685 54.93 -37.66 -15.02
CA GLU A 685 54.54 -39.05 -14.88
C GLU A 685 53.39 -39.33 -15.87
N ILE A 686 53.53 -40.39 -16.67
CA ILE A 686 52.45 -40.80 -17.59
C ILE A 686 51.30 -41.37 -16.75
N ASP A 687 50.09 -40.91 -17.01
CA ASP A 687 48.90 -41.44 -16.35
C ASP A 687 48.65 -42.89 -16.84
N GLN A 688 48.61 -43.84 -15.92
CA GLN A 688 48.39 -45.25 -16.26
C GLN A 688 46.93 -45.57 -16.59
N MET A 689 45.98 -44.68 -16.25
CA MET A 689 44.55 -44.87 -16.52
C MET A 689 44.07 -44.21 -17.81
N TYR A 690 44.72 -43.13 -18.25
CA TYR A 690 44.27 -42.31 -19.38
C TYR A 690 45.45 -42.06 -20.33
N SER A 691 45.36 -42.57 -21.55
CA SER A 691 46.45 -42.51 -22.55
C SER A 691 46.68 -41.11 -23.15
N ASP A 692 45.86 -40.14 -22.78
CA ASP A 692 45.82 -38.77 -23.25
C ASP A 692 46.20 -37.75 -22.15
N SER A 693 46.70 -38.20 -20.99
CA SER A 693 47.11 -37.32 -19.89
C SER A 693 48.49 -37.61 -19.31
N ILE A 694 49.15 -36.53 -18.88
CA ILE A 694 50.44 -36.53 -18.20
C ILE A 694 50.25 -35.80 -16.86
N LEU A 695 50.60 -36.48 -15.78
CA LEU A 695 50.62 -35.87 -14.45
C LEU A 695 51.94 -35.09 -14.29
N ILE A 696 51.82 -33.82 -13.94
CA ILE A 696 52.96 -32.95 -13.64
C ILE A 696 52.98 -32.68 -12.14
N ALA A 697 54.07 -33.02 -11.48
CA ALA A 697 54.28 -32.82 -10.05
C ALA A 697 55.47 -31.90 -9.78
N ASN A 698 55.56 -31.41 -8.55
CA ASN A 698 56.62 -30.50 -8.08
C ASN A 698 56.58 -29.09 -8.71
N ILE A 699 55.37 -28.64 -9.06
CA ILE A 699 55.10 -27.27 -9.51
C ILE A 699 55.06 -26.35 -8.27
N ASP A 700 55.60 -25.15 -8.39
CA ASP A 700 55.48 -24.14 -7.33
C ASP A 700 54.00 -23.85 -7.04
N THR A 701 53.62 -23.84 -5.77
CA THR A 701 52.22 -23.68 -5.35
C THR A 701 51.65 -22.30 -5.66
N GLY A 702 52.52 -21.32 -5.96
CA GLY A 702 52.14 -19.95 -6.34
C GLY A 702 51.96 -19.72 -7.85
N LEU A 703 52.26 -20.69 -8.72
CA LEU A 703 52.12 -20.54 -10.17
C LEU A 703 50.67 -20.66 -10.65
N LEU A 704 50.30 -19.87 -11.66
CA LEU A 704 49.01 -19.96 -12.33
C LEU A 704 49.03 -21.06 -13.40
N GLU A 705 47.85 -21.58 -13.76
CA GLU A 705 47.73 -22.57 -14.85
C GLU A 705 48.27 -22.03 -16.18
N ALA A 706 48.06 -20.74 -16.46
CA ALA A 706 48.59 -20.06 -17.64
C ALA A 706 50.13 -20.02 -17.65
N ASP A 707 50.76 -19.72 -16.51
CA ASP A 707 52.23 -19.65 -16.42
C ASP A 707 52.88 -21.04 -16.65
N VAL A 708 52.21 -22.08 -16.15
CA VAL A 708 52.64 -23.47 -16.35
C VAL A 708 52.44 -23.88 -17.80
N LEU A 709 51.30 -23.52 -18.39
CA LEU A 709 50.99 -23.83 -19.78
C LEU A 709 51.97 -23.12 -20.73
N ASP A 710 52.23 -21.83 -20.54
CA ASP A 710 53.18 -21.05 -21.34
C ASP A 710 54.59 -21.66 -21.31
N ALA A 711 55.05 -22.13 -20.14
CA ALA A 711 56.33 -22.84 -20.02
C ALA A 711 56.31 -24.16 -20.80
N LEU A 712 55.23 -24.94 -20.69
CA LEU A 712 55.08 -26.19 -21.42
C LEU A 712 55.02 -25.96 -22.93
N GLU A 713 54.30 -24.96 -23.40
CA GLU A 713 54.23 -24.57 -24.82
C GLU A 713 55.61 -24.12 -25.34
N PHE A 714 56.37 -23.35 -24.54
CA PHE A 714 57.72 -22.92 -24.89
C PHE A 714 58.70 -24.10 -25.08
N TYR A 715 58.72 -25.05 -24.14
CA TYR A 715 59.65 -26.18 -24.21
C TYR A 715 59.23 -27.27 -25.20
N THR A 716 57.93 -27.45 -25.42
CA THR A 716 57.42 -28.49 -26.34
C THR A 716 57.19 -27.97 -27.76
N GLY A 717 57.12 -26.66 -27.97
CA GLY A 717 56.78 -26.04 -29.26
C GLY A 717 55.33 -26.25 -29.68
N ARG A 718 54.48 -26.74 -28.77
CA ARG A 718 53.06 -27.05 -29.02
C ARG A 718 52.17 -25.97 -28.42
N THR A 719 51.06 -25.68 -29.08
CA THR A 719 50.09 -24.66 -28.65
C THR A 719 48.68 -25.23 -28.50
N ASP A 720 48.55 -26.55 -28.60
CA ASP A 720 47.34 -27.35 -28.48
C ASP A 720 47.25 -28.08 -27.13
N LEU A 721 48.04 -27.66 -26.15
CA LEU A 721 48.11 -28.25 -24.82
C LEU A 721 47.01 -27.69 -23.91
N GLU A 722 46.40 -28.55 -23.09
CA GLU A 722 45.48 -28.11 -22.03
C GLU A 722 46.01 -28.56 -20.67
N PHE A 723 46.25 -27.62 -19.75
CA PHE A 723 46.78 -27.91 -18.42
C PHE A 723 45.79 -27.52 -17.32
N PHE A 724 45.67 -28.39 -16.30
CA PHE A 724 44.77 -28.19 -15.15
C PHE A 724 45.51 -28.42 -13.83
N LEU A 725 45.46 -27.46 -12.90
CA LEU A 725 46.10 -27.57 -11.59
C LEU A 725 45.20 -28.30 -10.59
N LEU A 726 45.75 -29.26 -9.86
CA LEU A 726 45.03 -29.96 -8.80
C LEU A 726 45.07 -29.15 -7.50
N ARG A 727 43.90 -28.87 -6.92
CA ARG A 727 43.73 -28.08 -5.69
C ARG A 727 43.15 -28.94 -4.56
N ARG A 728 43.49 -28.67 -3.28
CA ARG A 728 43.07 -29.50 -2.12
C ARG A 728 41.53 -29.64 -2.05
N LYS A 729 41.03 -30.85 -1.80
CA LYS A 729 39.63 -31.12 -1.40
C LYS A 729 39.48 -31.00 0.13
N VAL A 730 38.31 -30.58 0.60
CA VAL A 730 37.88 -30.76 2.00
C VAL A 730 36.96 -31.97 2.01
N ASP A 731 37.25 -32.97 2.85
CA ASP A 731 36.44 -34.17 3.00
C ASP A 731 35.04 -33.83 3.50
N LEU A 732 34.01 -34.30 2.81
CA LEU A 732 32.63 -34.31 3.25
C LEU A 732 32.19 -35.77 3.35
N TYR A 733 31.74 -36.17 4.54
CA TYR A 733 31.03 -37.43 4.73
C TYR A 733 29.73 -37.44 3.91
N SER A 734 29.57 -38.52 3.13
CA SER A 734 28.34 -39.12 2.59
C SER A 734 27.23 -38.21 2.05
N GLU A 735 27.23 -37.99 0.73
CA GLU A 735 26.02 -38.11 -0.09
C GLU A 735 26.42 -38.35 -1.56
N SER A 736 25.72 -39.30 -2.19
CA SER A 736 26.15 -40.04 -3.39
C SER A 736 26.34 -39.19 -4.66
N ALA A 737 27.33 -39.56 -5.47
CA ALA A 737 27.79 -38.88 -6.68
C ALA A 737 26.78 -38.80 -7.84
N PHE A 738 25.53 -39.24 -7.66
CA PHE A 738 24.56 -39.38 -8.75
C PHE A 738 23.58 -38.20 -8.87
N GLU A 739 23.32 -37.43 -7.81
CA GLU A 739 22.45 -36.24 -7.91
C GLU A 739 23.16 -35.00 -8.51
N ARG A 740 24.49 -35.03 -8.64
CA ARG A 740 25.28 -33.93 -9.24
C ARG A 740 25.19 -33.86 -10.77
N SER A 741 24.75 -34.92 -11.45
CA SER A 741 24.66 -34.96 -12.93
C SER A 741 23.39 -34.29 -13.48
N ASN A 742 22.27 -34.36 -12.74
CA ASN A 742 20.98 -33.90 -13.25
C ASN A 742 20.74 -32.38 -13.15
N LYS A 743 21.54 -31.63 -12.38
CA LYS A 743 21.50 -30.15 -12.39
C LYS A 743 22.40 -29.50 -13.45
N VAL A 744 23.40 -30.21 -13.98
CA VAL A 744 24.26 -29.67 -15.04
C VAL A 744 23.57 -29.79 -16.41
N LYS A 745 22.74 -30.81 -16.64
CA LYS A 745 21.98 -30.98 -17.89
C LYS A 745 20.81 -30.02 -18.09
N ALA A 746 20.28 -29.39 -17.03
CA ALA A 746 19.13 -28.48 -17.14
C ALA A 746 19.48 -27.03 -17.52
N SER A 747 20.76 -26.66 -17.64
CA SER A 747 21.17 -25.30 -18.06
C SER A 747 21.82 -25.21 -19.44
N ALA A 748 21.91 -26.34 -20.16
CA ALA A 748 22.58 -26.42 -21.46
C ALA A 748 21.65 -27.01 -22.52
N THR A 749 20.51 -26.36 -22.80
CA THR A 749 19.79 -26.57 -24.07
C THR A 749 18.80 -25.42 -24.35
N ARG A 750 18.86 -24.88 -25.58
CA ARG A 750 18.08 -23.76 -26.18
C ARG A 750 18.56 -22.35 -25.76
N ALA A 751 18.93 -21.43 -26.66
CA ALA A 751 18.62 -21.28 -28.09
C ALA A 751 19.80 -20.63 -28.85
N VAL A 752 20.07 -21.17 -30.04
CA VAL A 752 20.81 -20.49 -31.12
C VAL A 752 19.80 -19.65 -31.89
N GLY A 753 20.04 -18.34 -31.98
CA GLY A 753 19.28 -17.42 -32.82
C GLY A 753 20.07 -16.12 -33.02
N LYS A 754 20.44 -15.81 -34.26
CA LYS A 754 20.99 -14.50 -34.68
C LYS A 754 19.88 -13.43 -34.67
N ILE A 755 20.28 -12.14 -34.58
CA ILE A 755 19.63 -10.84 -34.96
C ILE A 755 19.96 -9.76 -33.88
N PRO A 756 20.12 -8.44 -34.18
CA PRO A 756 21.38 -7.72 -34.10
C PRO A 756 21.39 -6.63 -33.00
N SER A 757 22.45 -5.83 -32.98
CA SER A 757 22.68 -4.63 -32.18
C SER A 757 21.46 -3.72 -31.96
N SER A 758 20.91 -3.71 -30.74
CA SER A 758 20.35 -2.56 -29.97
C SER A 758 19.47 -3.08 -28.82
N ILE A 759 19.23 -2.21 -27.81
CA ILE A 759 18.45 -2.36 -26.55
C ILE A 759 19.40 -2.48 -25.32
N ILE A 760 19.55 -1.52 -24.39
CA ILE A 760 18.64 -0.68 -23.55
C ILE A 760 18.02 -1.43 -22.35
N LEU A 761 18.28 -0.87 -21.15
CA LEU A 761 17.65 -1.02 -19.81
C LEU A 761 18.01 -2.26 -18.96
N VAL A 762 18.64 -2.06 -17.78
CA VAL A 762 18.10 -1.75 -16.42
C VAL A 762 17.49 -2.98 -15.74
N GLU A 763 18.18 -3.52 -14.72
CA GLU A 763 17.93 -3.28 -13.29
C GLU A 763 19.09 -3.81 -12.42
#